data_AF-A0A2G5EQ13-F1
#
_entry.id   AF-A0A2G5EQ13-F1
#
_cell.length_a   1.000
_cell.length_b   1.000
_cell.length_c   1.000
_cell.angle_alpha   90.00
_cell.angle_beta   90.00
_cell.angle_gamma   90.00
#
_symmetry.space_group_name_H-M   'P 1'
#
loop_
_entity.id
_entity.type
_entity.pdbx_description
1 polymer ?
#
loop_
_entity_poly.entity_id
_entity_poly.type
_entity_poly.pdbx_seq_one_letter_code
_entity_poly.pdbx_strand_id
1 'polypeptide(L)'
;MANIIGSANLPRSGAVSKGYDFASIWEQNAPLTEQQQAALSLLSNAVVERPFPVSVPQEILGQDNRFSVSTKDNLLEDSGAIEAFYKWFSELEASMKSETEEKYRHYVNTLTERIEACDGILDQVDETLHLFNELQLQHQAVATKTKTLHDACDHLLMEKQRLIEFAEALRSKLNYFDELENVATNFYSPNMRVGNGHFLPLLKRLDECISYVERNPQYAESSVYLVKFRQLQSRALGMIRSHVISVLKSASSQDRTGPCPPLVLAVIRGNGAAVSEGVEASVIYVRFKAAASELKPILMEIESRSSRKEYAEVLAECHRLYCEQRLSLVKGIVHQRISEFALKEALPSLTRSGCAYLMQVCYLEHQLFDHFFPSSSEDVTSLAPLIDPLCTYLYDTLRPKLIHEANLDFLCELVDILKVEVLGEQLSKRSESLAGIHPTLLRVLADVHERLTFRAQTHIRDEIANYLPFDEDLDYPGKLEQSAETISGTTSNTDVFKSWYPPLEKTLSCLSKLYRCLEPAVFTGLAQEAVEVCSMSIQKASKLIAKRSSPMDGQLFLIKHLLILREQIASFDFEFSVTHKELDFSHLLEHLRRILRGQASLFDWSRSTSLARTLSPRVLESQIDAKKELEKNLKSTCEEFIMSVTKLVVDPMLSFVTKVTSVEVALSSINQEQKPDSVLAKPKNLASATPDRVAELVQTVGISIQQELPKVMARMKLYLQNPSTRTILFKPIKTNIVEAHVQLQSLLKSEYSAEEMKNVGIVPMQDLNAQLDSLL
;
A
#
# COMPACT_ATOMS: atom_id res chain seq x y z
N MET A 1 124.34 -13.09 -26.63
CA MET A 1 125.16 -12.51 -27.72
C MET A 1 125.83 -11.27 -27.13
N ALA A 2 127.04 -11.35 -26.56
CA ALA A 2 128.36 -11.34 -27.26
C ALA A 2 128.47 -10.09 -28.15
N ASN A 3 129.37 -9.10 -27.97
CA ASN A 3 130.79 -9.06 -27.57
C ASN A 3 131.08 -7.69 -26.89
N ILE A 4 131.80 -7.49 -25.77
CA ILE A 4 133.24 -7.74 -25.42
C ILE A 4 134.18 -7.09 -26.46
N ILE A 5 135.08 -6.15 -26.13
CA ILE A 5 136.48 -6.31 -25.67
C ILE A 5 137.04 -4.86 -25.64
N GLY A 6 137.68 -4.27 -24.63
CA GLY A 6 138.39 -4.79 -23.47
C GLY A 6 139.88 -4.99 -23.75
N SER A 7 140.78 -4.07 -23.39
CA SER A 7 141.99 -4.39 -22.60
C SER A 7 143.04 -3.28 -22.62
N ALA A 8 143.50 -3.00 -21.41
CA ALA A 8 144.72 -2.29 -21.09
C ALA A 8 145.97 -3.17 -21.35
N ASN A 9 147.16 -2.55 -21.33
CA ASN A 9 148.34 -3.20 -20.77
C ASN A 9 149.35 -2.18 -20.17
N LEU A 10 149.79 -2.54 -18.96
CA LEU A 10 150.88 -2.09 -18.07
C LEU A 10 152.29 -1.99 -18.73
N PRO A 11 153.44 -1.76 -18.02
CA PRO A 11 153.77 -1.12 -16.72
C PRO A 11 155.05 -0.19 -16.77
N ARG A 12 155.48 0.21 -15.55
CA ARG A 12 156.55 1.09 -15.00
C ARG A 12 158.03 0.98 -15.45
N SER A 13 158.66 2.18 -15.46
CA SER A 13 159.87 2.69 -14.73
C SER A 13 161.29 2.11 -14.92
N GLY A 14 162.30 3.01 -15.00
CA GLY A 14 163.65 2.78 -14.45
C GLY A 14 164.86 3.56 -15.02
N ALA A 15 165.46 4.42 -14.16
CA ALA A 15 166.88 4.90 -14.08
C ALA A 15 167.42 5.91 -15.14
N VAL A 16 167.67 7.20 -14.82
CA VAL A 16 168.69 7.85 -13.96
C VAL A 16 170.11 7.94 -14.58
N SER A 17 170.64 9.17 -14.74
CA SER A 17 171.94 9.61 -14.15
C SER A 17 172.51 10.92 -14.76
N LYS A 18 172.85 11.87 -13.88
CA LYS A 18 173.94 12.88 -13.89
C LYS A 18 173.48 14.25 -13.36
N GLY A 19 174.08 14.68 -12.25
CA GLY A 19 174.00 16.06 -11.73
C GLY A 19 175.11 16.96 -12.28
N TYR A 20 174.93 18.27 -12.11
CA TYR A 20 175.90 19.34 -11.77
C TYR A 20 175.36 20.74 -12.18
N ASP A 21 175.26 21.64 -11.20
CA ASP A 21 175.67 23.06 -11.27
C ASP A 21 175.11 23.98 -12.40
N PHE A 22 173.81 24.31 -12.35
CA PHE A 22 173.19 25.28 -13.28
C PHE A 22 172.89 26.65 -12.65
N ALA A 23 172.82 26.75 -11.32
CA ALA A 23 172.30 27.95 -10.64
C ALA A 23 173.26 29.15 -10.70
N SER A 24 174.57 28.93 -10.62
CA SER A 24 175.57 30.02 -10.66
C SER A 24 175.71 30.67 -12.04
N ILE A 25 175.37 29.95 -13.11
CA ILE A 25 175.35 30.46 -14.49
C ILE A 25 174.10 31.32 -14.74
N TRP A 26 173.05 31.18 -13.91
CA TRP A 26 171.80 31.94 -14.04
C TRP A 26 171.91 33.36 -13.42
N GLU A 27 172.61 33.56 -12.31
CA GLU A 27 172.68 34.88 -11.65
C GLU A 27 173.43 35.96 -12.46
N GLN A 28 174.41 35.57 -13.28
CA GLN A 28 175.21 36.54 -14.05
C GLN A 28 174.69 36.83 -15.46
N ASN A 29 173.68 36.09 -15.95
CA ASN A 29 173.09 36.28 -17.28
C ASN A 29 171.69 36.97 -17.25
N ALA A 30 171.31 37.57 -16.11
CA ALA A 30 170.01 38.19 -15.79
C ALA A 30 170.02 39.73 -15.92
N PRO A 31 168.89 40.38 -16.31
CA PRO A 31 167.88 40.75 -15.31
C PRO A 31 166.44 40.31 -15.68
N LEU A 32 165.65 40.03 -14.64
CA LEU A 32 164.22 39.73 -14.72
C LEU A 32 163.41 40.99 -15.11
N THR A 33 162.37 40.83 -15.94
CA THR A 33 161.42 41.91 -16.27
C THR A 33 160.65 42.34 -15.02
N GLU A 34 160.24 43.61 -14.92
CA GLU A 34 159.43 44.11 -13.78
C GLU A 34 158.21 43.22 -13.47
N GLN A 35 157.55 42.68 -14.50
CA GLN A 35 156.43 41.75 -14.31
C GLN A 35 156.85 40.41 -13.68
N GLN A 36 158.03 39.91 -14.01
CA GLN A 36 158.56 38.68 -13.42
C GLN A 36 159.04 38.92 -11.99
N GLN A 37 159.59 40.10 -11.69
CA GLN A 37 159.88 40.52 -10.32
C GLN A 37 158.60 40.74 -9.49
N ALA A 38 157.53 41.27 -10.11
CA ALA A 38 156.21 41.40 -9.49
C ALA A 38 155.53 40.04 -9.25
N ALA A 39 155.67 39.09 -10.18
CA ALA A 39 155.18 37.73 -10.00
C ALA A 39 155.99 36.97 -8.93
N LEU A 40 157.32 37.18 -8.87
CA LEU A 40 158.17 36.66 -7.80
C LEU A 40 157.87 37.31 -6.45
N SER A 41 157.54 38.60 -6.39
CA SER A 41 157.12 39.25 -5.15
C SER A 41 155.72 38.82 -4.71
N LEU A 42 154.80 38.58 -5.64
CA LEU A 42 153.48 37.98 -5.34
C LEU A 42 153.60 36.52 -4.90
N LEU A 43 154.43 35.71 -5.56
CA LEU A 43 154.72 34.34 -5.15
C LEU A 43 155.48 34.31 -3.81
N SER A 44 156.44 35.21 -3.59
CA SER A 44 157.14 35.37 -2.31
C SER A 44 156.16 35.77 -1.21
N ASN A 45 155.27 36.71 -1.45
CA ASN A 45 154.24 37.12 -0.49
C ASN A 45 153.25 35.98 -0.21
N ALA A 46 152.89 35.18 -1.22
CA ALA A 46 152.05 33.99 -1.05
C ALA A 46 152.75 32.82 -0.33
N VAL A 47 154.09 32.81 -0.33
CA VAL A 47 154.92 31.81 0.38
C VAL A 47 155.19 32.24 1.84
N VAL A 48 155.19 33.55 2.15
CA VAL A 48 155.30 34.08 3.52
C VAL A 48 154.06 33.75 4.38
N GLU A 49 152.89 33.54 3.78
CA GLU A 49 151.68 33.11 4.50
C GLU A 49 151.57 31.59 4.75
N ARG A 50 152.58 30.78 4.39
CA ARG A 50 152.56 29.34 4.65
C ARG A 50 153.44 28.97 5.86
N PRO A 51 152.90 28.23 6.85
CA PRO A 51 153.64 27.88 8.05
C PRO A 51 154.79 26.91 7.72
N PHE A 52 156.03 27.36 7.92
CA PHE A 52 157.20 26.48 7.89
C PHE A 52 157.29 25.62 9.17
N PRO A 53 157.83 24.39 9.07
CA PRO A 53 157.83 23.40 10.16
C PRO A 53 158.78 23.76 11.32
N VAL A 54 158.31 23.52 12.54
CA VAL A 54 158.99 23.76 13.81
C VAL A 54 159.92 22.57 14.13
N SER A 55 161.18 22.61 13.66
CA SER A 55 162.31 21.84 14.24
C SER A 55 163.66 22.14 13.54
N VAL A 56 164.27 23.30 13.78
CA VAL A 56 165.74 23.51 13.83
C VAL A 56 166.03 24.53 14.96
N PRO A 57 166.88 24.24 15.97
CA PRO A 57 167.05 25.11 17.14
C PRO A 57 167.91 26.36 16.88
N GLN A 58 167.52 27.47 17.51
CA GLN A 58 168.21 28.78 17.58
C GLN A 58 168.57 28.97 19.07
N GLU A 59 169.82 29.04 19.56
CA GLU A 59 170.78 30.17 19.55
C GLU A 59 171.98 29.84 20.47
N ILE A 60 173.25 30.08 20.08
CA ILE A 60 174.32 30.59 20.99
C ILE A 60 175.24 31.55 20.19
N LEU A 61 175.39 32.76 20.73
CA LEU A 61 176.25 33.88 20.33
C LEU A 61 177.75 33.53 20.17
N GLY A 62 178.40 34.17 19.19
CA GLY A 62 179.67 34.92 19.36
C GLY A 62 180.95 34.22 19.88
N GLN A 63 181.81 33.85 18.92
CA GLN A 63 183.29 33.97 18.86
C GLN A 63 184.29 33.25 19.81
N ASP A 64 185.13 32.44 19.14
CA ASP A 64 186.60 32.25 19.22
C ASP A 64 187.30 31.31 20.24
N ASN A 65 187.72 30.18 19.66
CA ASN A 65 189.07 29.59 19.59
C ASN A 65 189.58 28.52 20.59
N ARG A 66 190.01 27.40 19.95
CA ARG A 66 190.91 26.30 20.36
C ARG A 66 190.31 25.19 21.25
N PHE A 67 190.55 23.88 21.02
CA PHE A 67 191.57 23.15 20.25
C PHE A 67 191.04 21.73 19.88
N SER A 68 191.42 21.23 18.69
CA SER A 68 191.66 19.82 18.24
C SER A 68 190.89 18.60 18.80
N VAL A 69 190.65 17.48 18.10
CA VAL A 69 190.59 17.00 16.70
C VAL A 69 190.09 15.53 16.84
N SER A 70 189.13 15.09 16.00
CA SER A 70 188.94 13.67 15.59
C SER A 70 187.76 13.60 14.58
N THR A 71 187.87 14.15 13.37
CA THR A 71 188.35 13.62 12.07
C THR A 71 187.64 12.38 11.49
N LYS A 72 186.91 12.65 10.38
CA LYS A 72 186.64 11.82 9.16
C LYS A 72 185.60 10.70 9.30
N ASP A 73 184.57 10.51 8.46
CA ASP A 73 184.18 10.95 7.10
C ASP A 73 182.65 11.21 7.09
N ASN A 74 182.05 12.29 6.54
CA ASN A 74 181.90 12.75 5.15
C ASN A 74 181.12 11.81 4.20
N LEU A 75 179.84 12.18 3.93
CA LEU A 75 179.18 12.30 2.60
C LEU A 75 177.75 11.72 2.50
N LEU A 76 176.79 12.67 2.40
CA LEU A 76 175.65 12.76 1.46
C LEU A 76 174.23 12.48 1.99
N GLU A 77 173.79 13.43 2.84
CA GLU A 77 172.42 13.93 2.97
C GLU A 77 171.90 14.47 1.61
N ASP A 78 170.85 13.86 1.01
CA ASP A 78 169.95 14.53 0.03
C ASP A 78 168.69 13.71 -0.39
N SER A 79 168.59 12.41 -0.03
CA SER A 79 167.48 11.56 -0.55
C SER A 79 166.13 11.74 0.17
N GLY A 80 166.12 12.27 1.40
CA GLY A 80 164.89 12.40 2.21
C GLY A 80 163.96 13.53 1.77
N ALA A 81 164.49 14.58 1.13
CA ALA A 81 163.72 15.76 0.72
C ALA A 81 162.89 15.52 -0.56
N ILE A 82 163.42 14.73 -1.50
CA ILE A 82 162.74 14.40 -2.78
C ILE A 82 161.62 13.39 -2.55
N GLU A 83 161.84 12.40 -1.67
CA GLU A 83 160.83 11.37 -1.35
C GLU A 83 159.66 11.95 -0.55
N ALA A 84 159.92 12.95 0.32
CA ALA A 84 158.88 13.73 0.99
C ALA A 84 158.04 14.57 0.00
N PHE A 85 158.66 15.16 -1.03
CA PHE A 85 157.94 15.96 -2.04
C PHE A 85 157.03 15.11 -2.94
N TYR A 86 157.49 13.97 -3.45
CA TYR A 86 156.65 13.09 -4.29
C TYR A 86 155.52 12.43 -3.49
N LYS A 87 155.74 12.16 -2.20
CA LYS A 87 154.69 11.69 -1.30
C LYS A 87 153.62 12.76 -1.12
N TRP A 88 154.01 14.01 -0.85
CA TRP A 88 153.08 15.14 -0.76
C TRP A 88 152.32 15.41 -2.08
N PHE A 89 153.00 15.35 -3.24
CA PHE A 89 152.35 15.55 -4.54
C PHE A 89 151.36 14.43 -4.89
N SER A 90 151.70 13.17 -4.58
CA SER A 90 150.79 12.03 -4.77
C SER A 90 149.58 12.12 -3.83
N GLU A 91 149.79 12.58 -2.60
CA GLU A 91 148.70 12.88 -1.65
C GLU A 91 147.80 14.02 -2.16
N LEU A 92 148.38 15.06 -2.79
CA LEU A 92 147.62 16.16 -3.40
C LEU A 92 146.81 15.71 -4.63
N GLU A 93 147.39 14.91 -5.54
CA GLU A 93 146.69 14.40 -6.72
C GLU A 93 145.59 13.39 -6.34
N ALA A 94 145.84 12.55 -5.33
CA ALA A 94 144.83 11.67 -4.75
C ALA A 94 143.71 12.47 -4.08
N SER A 95 144.04 13.57 -3.40
CA SER A 95 143.05 14.48 -2.81
C SER A 95 142.18 15.13 -3.89
N MET A 96 142.74 15.57 -5.02
CA MET A 96 141.96 16.16 -6.12
C MET A 96 141.08 15.14 -6.87
N LYS A 97 141.55 13.91 -7.09
CA LYS A 97 140.74 12.84 -7.69
C LYS A 97 139.63 12.38 -6.76
N SER A 98 139.92 12.27 -5.46
CA SER A 98 138.90 12.04 -4.42
C SER A 98 137.84 13.13 -4.49
N GLU A 99 138.21 14.40 -4.53
CA GLU A 99 137.23 15.50 -4.51
C GLU A 99 136.33 15.55 -5.76
N THR A 100 136.82 15.09 -6.92
CA THR A 100 136.03 15.04 -8.16
C THR A 100 135.18 13.78 -8.29
N GLU A 101 135.71 12.61 -7.92
CA GLU A 101 134.98 11.35 -7.87
C GLU A 101 133.88 11.38 -6.80
N GLU A 102 134.15 12.01 -5.66
CA GLU A 102 133.20 12.18 -4.55
C GLU A 102 131.99 13.01 -4.97
N LYS A 103 132.13 14.00 -5.87
CA LYS A 103 130.99 14.76 -6.43
C LYS A 103 130.07 13.88 -7.29
N TYR A 104 130.62 13.05 -8.18
CA TYR A 104 129.81 12.13 -9.00
C TYR A 104 129.24 10.98 -8.19
N ARG A 105 129.98 10.45 -7.23
CA ARG A 105 129.52 9.40 -6.31
C ARG A 105 128.40 9.92 -5.41
N HIS A 106 128.49 11.17 -4.96
CA HIS A 106 127.40 11.83 -4.24
C HIS A 106 126.16 12.01 -5.12
N TYR A 107 126.31 12.38 -6.40
CA TYR A 107 125.19 12.51 -7.33
C TYR A 107 124.53 11.16 -7.66
N VAL A 108 125.31 10.10 -7.88
CA VAL A 108 124.79 8.72 -8.08
C VAL A 108 124.09 8.23 -6.82
N ASN A 109 124.68 8.39 -5.64
CA ASN A 109 124.03 8.03 -4.38
C ASN A 109 122.71 8.79 -4.21
N THR A 110 122.69 10.09 -4.52
CA THR A 110 121.46 10.89 -4.48
C THR A 110 120.41 10.33 -5.46
N LEU A 111 120.79 9.95 -6.69
CA LEU A 111 119.87 9.36 -7.65
C LEU A 111 119.37 7.98 -7.20
N THR A 112 120.24 7.13 -6.65
CA THR A 112 119.87 5.83 -6.11
C THR A 112 118.91 5.97 -4.93
N GLU A 113 119.19 6.88 -4.00
CA GLU A 113 118.27 7.23 -2.89
C GLU A 113 116.92 7.73 -3.41
N ARG A 114 116.90 8.49 -4.53
CA ARG A 114 115.64 8.94 -5.16
C ARG A 114 114.89 7.80 -5.84
N ILE A 115 115.57 6.85 -6.46
CA ILE A 115 114.95 5.67 -7.06
C ILE A 115 114.37 4.78 -5.96
N GLU A 116 115.14 4.48 -4.91
CA GLU A 116 114.67 3.72 -3.75
C GLU A 116 113.49 4.41 -3.06
N ALA A 117 113.49 5.75 -2.98
CA ALA A 117 112.34 6.51 -2.49
C ALA A 117 111.12 6.39 -3.42
N CYS A 118 111.31 6.41 -4.75
CA CYS A 118 110.23 6.21 -5.71
C CYS A 118 109.67 4.78 -5.67
N ASP A 119 110.52 3.76 -5.54
CA ASP A 119 110.11 2.36 -5.39
C ASP A 119 109.36 2.18 -4.05
N GLY A 120 109.84 2.79 -2.97
CA GLY A 120 109.13 2.81 -1.69
C GLY A 120 107.77 3.51 -1.76
N ILE A 121 107.63 4.57 -2.57
CA ILE A 121 106.34 5.22 -2.84
C ILE A 121 105.44 4.31 -3.67
N LEU A 122 105.97 3.61 -4.68
CA LEU A 122 105.20 2.67 -5.50
C LEU A 122 104.68 1.50 -4.66
N ASP A 123 105.53 0.90 -3.82
CA ASP A 123 105.13 -0.15 -2.89
C ASP A 123 104.04 0.34 -1.93
N GLN A 124 104.16 1.57 -1.41
CA GLN A 124 103.12 2.19 -0.59
C GLN A 124 101.81 2.42 -1.37
N VAL A 125 101.88 2.82 -2.64
CA VAL A 125 100.70 3.00 -3.49
C VAL A 125 100.03 1.65 -3.77
N ASP A 126 100.80 0.60 -4.06
CA ASP A 126 100.27 -0.75 -4.30
C ASP A 126 99.64 -1.35 -3.03
N GLU A 127 100.27 -1.16 -1.87
CA GLU A 127 99.69 -1.53 -0.57
C GLU A 127 98.39 -0.75 -0.30
N THR A 128 98.38 0.55 -0.58
CA THR A 128 97.18 1.39 -0.44
C THR A 128 96.07 0.97 -1.39
N LEU A 129 96.39 0.59 -2.63
CA LEU A 129 95.43 0.06 -3.60
C LEU A 129 94.87 -1.30 -3.17
N HIS A 130 95.70 -2.17 -2.60
CA HIS A 130 95.24 -3.43 -2.03
C HIS A 130 94.27 -3.19 -0.87
N LEU A 131 94.62 -2.29 0.07
CA LEU A 131 93.74 -1.89 1.16
C LEU A 131 92.42 -1.29 0.66
N PHE A 132 92.45 -0.50 -0.43
CA PHE A 132 91.24 0.07 -1.02
C PHE A 132 90.36 -1.01 -1.66
N ASN A 133 90.95 -1.98 -2.36
CA ASN A 133 90.21 -3.13 -2.91
C ASN A 133 89.59 -3.99 -1.80
N GLU A 134 90.34 -4.25 -0.72
CA GLU A 134 89.82 -4.96 0.45
C GLU A 134 88.68 -4.18 1.11
N LEU A 135 88.85 -2.87 1.30
CA LEU A 135 87.80 -1.99 1.82
C LEU A 135 86.55 -2.01 0.94
N GLN A 136 86.71 -2.01 -0.39
CA GLN A 136 85.59 -2.09 -1.33
C GLN A 136 84.87 -3.42 -1.21
N LEU A 137 85.58 -4.54 -1.10
CA LEU A 137 84.99 -5.87 -0.89
C LEU A 137 84.26 -5.95 0.46
N GLN A 138 84.86 -5.45 1.54
CA GLN A 138 84.23 -5.38 2.85
C GLN A 138 82.99 -4.47 2.84
N HIS A 139 83.06 -3.32 2.16
CA HIS A 139 81.92 -2.42 2.02
C HIS A 139 80.78 -3.07 1.24
N GLN A 140 81.06 -3.78 0.14
CA GLN A 140 80.04 -4.55 -0.59
C GLN A 140 79.45 -5.68 0.26
N ALA A 141 80.26 -6.39 1.05
CA ALA A 141 79.78 -7.42 1.96
C ALA A 141 78.89 -6.83 3.07
N VAL A 142 79.26 -5.67 3.63
CA VAL A 142 78.44 -4.96 4.62
C VAL A 142 77.16 -4.41 3.99
N ALA A 143 77.23 -3.82 2.79
CA ALA A 143 76.05 -3.29 2.09
C ALA A 143 75.05 -4.39 1.74
N THR A 144 75.53 -5.54 1.24
CA THR A 144 74.68 -6.70 0.95
C THR A 144 74.05 -7.28 2.23
N LYS A 145 74.84 -7.49 3.29
CA LYS A 145 74.30 -7.94 4.59
C LYS A 145 73.30 -6.95 5.19
N THR A 146 73.60 -5.65 5.14
CA THR A 146 72.72 -4.58 5.64
C THR A 146 71.44 -4.53 4.84
N LYS A 147 71.50 -4.67 3.51
CA LYS A 147 70.31 -4.76 2.65
C LYS A 147 69.47 -5.99 2.99
N THR A 148 70.08 -7.18 3.12
CA THR A 148 69.33 -8.39 3.50
C THR A 148 68.70 -8.28 4.88
N LEU A 149 69.37 -7.62 5.83
CA LEU A 149 68.82 -7.35 7.16
C LEU A 149 67.67 -6.34 7.08
N HIS A 150 67.83 -5.27 6.29
CA HIS A 150 66.79 -4.28 6.08
C HIS A 150 65.55 -4.89 5.42
N ASP A 151 65.74 -5.68 4.35
CA ASP A 151 64.65 -6.40 3.67
C ASP A 151 63.95 -7.38 4.63
N ALA A 152 64.70 -8.07 5.50
CA ALA A 152 64.12 -8.95 6.53
C ALA A 152 63.36 -8.17 7.62
N CYS A 153 63.91 -7.04 8.08
CA CYS A 153 63.24 -6.16 9.03
C CYS A 153 61.96 -5.56 8.44
N ASP A 154 61.99 -5.11 7.18
CA ASP A 154 60.82 -4.59 6.48
C ASP A 154 59.75 -5.66 6.33
N HIS A 155 60.15 -6.89 5.98
CA HIS A 155 59.22 -8.01 5.93
C HIS A 155 58.56 -8.28 7.30
N LEU A 156 59.34 -8.29 8.38
CA LEU A 156 58.83 -8.45 9.75
C LEU A 156 57.93 -7.29 10.18
N LEU A 157 58.23 -6.06 9.77
CA LEU A 157 57.37 -4.90 10.04
C LEU A 157 56.04 -5.00 9.29
N MET A 158 56.05 -5.40 8.02
CA MET A 158 54.83 -5.66 7.26
C MET A 158 53.99 -6.78 7.88
N GLU A 159 54.62 -7.88 8.30
CA GLU A 159 53.94 -8.99 8.96
C GLU A 159 53.34 -8.56 10.31
N LYS A 160 54.10 -7.83 11.13
CA LYS A 160 53.60 -7.25 12.38
C LYS A 160 52.38 -6.36 12.13
N GLN A 161 52.45 -5.46 11.16
CA GLN A 161 51.34 -4.56 10.84
C GLN A 161 50.10 -5.35 10.41
N ARG A 162 50.26 -6.34 9.52
CA ARG A 162 49.18 -7.24 9.11
C ARG A 162 48.57 -8.02 10.29
N LEU A 163 49.41 -8.49 11.22
CA LEU A 163 48.94 -9.19 12.42
C LEU A 163 48.18 -8.27 13.37
N ILE A 164 48.59 -7.00 13.51
CA ILE A 164 47.86 -6.00 14.29
C ILE A 164 46.49 -5.73 13.67
N GLU A 165 46.44 -5.46 12.35
CA GLU A 165 45.18 -5.24 11.64
C GLU A 165 44.25 -6.46 11.75
N PHE A 166 44.81 -7.66 11.65
CA PHE A 166 44.06 -8.90 11.84
C PHE A 166 43.53 -9.04 13.27
N ALA A 167 44.35 -8.73 14.28
CA ALA A 167 43.94 -8.77 15.68
C ALA A 167 42.84 -7.74 15.99
N GLU A 168 42.94 -6.52 15.44
CA GLU A 168 41.91 -5.48 15.55
C GLU A 168 40.60 -5.89 14.86
N ALA A 169 40.70 -6.48 13.66
CA ALA A 169 39.55 -7.03 12.96
C ALA A 169 38.88 -8.16 13.76
N LEU A 170 39.64 -9.06 14.38
CA LEU A 170 39.10 -10.09 15.27
C LEU A 170 38.43 -9.49 16.50
N ARG A 171 39.09 -8.52 17.16
CA ARG A 171 38.56 -7.85 18.35
C ARG A 171 37.25 -7.13 18.07
N SER A 172 37.14 -6.44 16.93
CA SER A 172 35.90 -5.76 16.54
C SER A 172 34.71 -6.72 16.36
N LYS A 173 34.97 -7.95 15.89
CA LYS A 173 33.96 -9.01 15.73
C LYS A 173 33.62 -9.68 17.06
N LEU A 174 34.63 -9.94 17.89
CA LEU A 174 34.47 -10.53 19.23
C LEU A 174 33.72 -9.60 20.19
N ASN A 175 33.84 -8.28 20.02
CA ASN A 175 33.15 -7.31 20.85
C ASN A 175 31.64 -7.57 20.95
N TYR A 176 30.97 -7.99 19.86
CA TYR A 176 29.53 -8.32 19.92
C TYR A 176 29.21 -9.52 20.83
N PHE A 177 30.15 -10.45 21.00
CA PHE A 177 30.01 -11.62 21.86
C PHE A 177 30.37 -11.29 23.31
N ASP A 178 31.40 -10.48 23.53
CA ASP A 178 31.82 -10.00 24.86
C ASP A 178 30.72 -9.15 25.52
N GLU A 179 29.97 -8.39 24.72
CA GLU A 179 28.82 -7.61 25.18
C GLU A 179 27.71 -8.47 25.80
N LEU A 180 27.68 -9.78 25.57
CA LEU A 180 26.70 -10.66 26.23
C LEU A 180 26.80 -10.56 27.75
N GLU A 181 28.02 -10.58 28.31
CA GLU A 181 28.22 -10.51 29.76
C GLU A 181 27.85 -9.14 30.32
N ASN A 182 28.20 -8.08 29.59
CA ASN A 182 27.81 -6.72 29.95
C ASN A 182 26.29 -6.55 29.94
N VAL A 183 25.61 -7.00 28.89
CA VAL A 183 24.15 -6.91 28.77
C VAL A 183 23.46 -7.79 29.81
N ALA A 184 23.97 -9.00 30.05
CA ALA A 184 23.44 -9.92 31.05
C ALA A 184 23.53 -9.34 32.46
N THR A 185 24.71 -8.89 32.90
CA THR A 185 24.90 -8.32 34.26
C THR A 185 23.95 -7.16 34.52
N ASN A 186 23.74 -6.30 33.52
CA ASN A 186 22.81 -5.19 33.61
C ASN A 186 21.34 -5.63 33.71
N PHE A 187 20.85 -6.55 32.87
CA PHE A 187 19.45 -7.03 32.92
C PHE A 187 19.14 -8.01 34.08
N TYR A 188 20.16 -8.67 34.63
CA TYR A 188 20.01 -9.47 35.85
C TYR A 188 20.07 -8.61 37.12
N SER A 189 20.61 -7.39 37.05
CA SER A 189 20.65 -6.50 38.21
C SER A 189 19.23 -6.10 38.67
N PRO A 190 18.94 -6.11 39.98
CA PRO A 190 17.63 -5.73 40.51
C PRO A 190 17.34 -4.22 40.38
N ASN A 191 18.36 -3.42 40.07
CA ASN A 191 18.27 -1.97 39.92
C ASN A 191 17.87 -1.54 38.49
N MET A 192 17.88 -2.46 37.51
CA MET A 192 17.48 -2.15 36.16
C MET A 192 15.97 -1.95 36.08
N ARG A 193 15.54 -0.71 35.84
CA ARG A 193 14.13 -0.34 35.62
C ARG A 193 13.98 0.22 34.23
N VAL A 194 12.80 0.03 33.65
CA VAL A 194 12.48 0.49 32.28
C VAL A 194 12.58 2.02 32.17
N GLY A 195 12.27 2.76 33.25
CA GLY A 195 12.42 4.22 33.31
C GLY A 195 13.87 4.72 33.46
N ASN A 196 14.88 3.84 33.51
CA ASN A 196 16.28 4.26 33.49
C ASN A 196 16.68 4.64 32.06
N GLY A 197 17.28 5.81 31.86
CA GLY A 197 17.72 6.28 30.53
C GLY A 197 18.69 5.34 29.82
N HIS A 198 19.39 4.47 30.55
CA HIS A 198 20.29 3.46 29.98
C HIS A 198 19.59 2.19 29.45
N PHE A 199 18.31 1.97 29.76
CA PHE A 199 17.58 0.77 29.36
C PHE A 199 17.38 0.67 27.84
N LEU A 200 16.87 1.74 27.21
CA LEU A 200 16.58 1.76 25.76
C LEU A 200 17.85 1.65 24.89
N PRO A 201 18.97 2.36 25.20
CA PRO A 201 20.24 2.16 24.52
C PRO A 201 20.79 0.74 24.67
N LEU A 202 20.68 0.14 25.86
CA LEU A 202 21.15 -1.24 26.09
C LEU A 202 20.31 -2.25 25.29
N LEU A 203 18.98 -2.04 25.21
CA LEU A 203 18.10 -2.85 24.37
C LEU A 203 18.45 -2.71 22.88
N LYS A 204 18.76 -1.51 22.41
CA LYS A 204 19.24 -1.28 21.04
C LYS A 204 20.57 -2.01 20.78
N ARG A 205 21.50 -1.96 21.74
CA ARG A 205 22.78 -2.68 21.63
C ARG A 205 22.57 -4.20 21.57
N LEU A 206 21.67 -4.73 22.39
CA LEU A 206 21.27 -6.14 22.36
C LEU A 206 20.68 -6.53 20.99
N ASP A 207 19.82 -5.69 20.43
CA ASP A 207 19.23 -5.88 19.11
C ASP A 207 20.28 -5.89 17.99
N GLU A 208 21.31 -5.04 18.07
CA GLU A 208 22.45 -5.02 17.15
C GLU A 208 23.28 -6.31 17.25
N CYS A 209 23.53 -6.80 18.47
CA CYS A 209 24.25 -8.05 18.71
C CYS A 209 23.48 -9.25 18.13
N ILE A 210 22.16 -9.32 18.34
CA ILE A 210 21.29 -10.35 17.75
C ILE A 210 21.39 -10.32 16.22
N SER A 211 21.19 -9.15 15.62
CA SER A 211 21.26 -9.02 14.15
C SER A 211 22.66 -9.31 13.60
N TYR A 212 23.72 -9.06 14.36
CA TYR A 212 25.08 -9.43 13.96
C TYR A 212 25.30 -10.95 13.97
N VAL A 213 24.86 -11.63 15.03
CA VAL A 213 24.97 -13.09 15.17
C VAL A 213 24.11 -13.81 14.12
N GLU A 214 22.90 -13.33 13.85
CA GLU A 214 22.01 -13.87 12.79
C GLU A 214 22.60 -13.77 11.38
N ARG A 215 23.31 -12.67 11.08
CA ARG A 215 23.99 -12.49 9.80
C ARG A 215 25.22 -13.38 9.64
N ASN A 216 25.76 -13.94 10.72
CA ASN A 216 26.98 -14.76 10.72
C ASN A 216 26.73 -16.14 11.38
N PRO A 217 25.92 -17.01 10.75
CA PRO A 217 25.62 -18.34 11.28
C PRO A 217 26.83 -19.28 11.23
N GLN A 218 27.85 -18.99 10.41
CA GLN A 218 29.05 -19.82 10.26
C GLN A 218 30.02 -19.77 11.46
N TYR A 219 29.86 -18.84 12.41
CA TYR A 219 30.76 -18.75 13.56
C TYR A 219 30.51 -19.88 14.57
N ALA A 220 31.60 -20.35 15.19
CA ALA A 220 31.52 -21.36 16.24
C ALA A 220 30.64 -20.86 17.39
N GLU A 221 29.75 -21.73 17.88
CA GLU A 221 28.80 -21.43 18.97
C GLU A 221 27.83 -20.26 18.71
N SER A 222 27.73 -19.76 17.48
CA SER A 222 26.81 -18.66 17.09
C SER A 222 25.36 -18.95 17.51
N SER A 223 24.90 -20.18 17.31
CA SER A 223 23.56 -20.62 17.73
C SER A 223 23.35 -20.57 19.25
N VAL A 224 24.36 -20.89 20.05
CA VAL A 224 24.30 -20.86 21.52
C VAL A 224 24.20 -19.42 22.01
N TYR A 225 25.06 -18.54 21.48
CA TYR A 225 25.01 -17.11 21.80
C TYR A 225 23.69 -16.48 21.37
N LEU A 226 23.17 -16.83 20.20
CA LEU A 226 21.87 -16.34 19.73
C LEU A 226 20.76 -16.69 20.71
N VAL A 227 20.69 -17.94 21.20
CA VAL A 227 19.71 -18.35 22.21
C VAL A 227 19.83 -17.52 23.49
N LYS A 228 21.06 -17.30 23.98
CA LYS A 228 21.30 -16.48 25.18
C LYS A 228 20.86 -15.03 24.97
N PHE A 229 21.19 -14.41 23.82
CA PHE A 229 20.74 -13.06 23.49
C PHE A 229 19.21 -12.96 23.37
N ARG A 230 18.56 -13.94 22.74
CA ARG A 230 17.09 -14.00 22.65
C ARG A 230 16.43 -14.19 24.03
N GLN A 231 17.04 -14.94 24.93
CA GLN A 231 16.58 -15.05 26.32
C GLN A 231 16.66 -13.71 27.06
N LEU A 232 17.76 -12.97 26.91
CA LEU A 232 17.90 -11.62 27.47
C LEU A 232 16.89 -10.64 26.86
N GLN A 233 16.64 -10.75 25.56
CA GLN A 233 15.65 -9.92 24.86
C GLN A 233 14.24 -10.21 25.37
N SER A 234 13.84 -11.47 25.48
CA SER A 234 12.55 -11.88 26.06
C SER A 234 12.38 -11.37 27.49
N ARG A 235 13.45 -11.41 28.31
CA ARG A 235 13.44 -10.84 29.66
C ARG A 235 13.24 -9.32 29.64
N ALA A 236 13.99 -8.59 28.81
CA ALA A 236 13.88 -7.15 28.70
C ALA A 236 12.47 -6.72 28.24
N LEU A 237 11.91 -7.40 27.24
CA LEU A 237 10.54 -7.20 26.78
C LEU A 237 9.51 -7.54 27.87
N GLY A 238 9.74 -8.61 28.63
CA GLY A 238 8.91 -8.96 29.79
C GLY A 238 8.94 -7.91 30.90
N MET A 239 10.07 -7.24 31.12
CA MET A 239 10.19 -6.10 32.04
C MET A 239 9.39 -4.90 31.53
N ILE A 240 9.47 -4.58 30.24
CA ILE A 240 8.64 -3.53 29.63
C ILE A 240 7.15 -3.85 29.81
N ARG A 241 6.73 -5.07 29.47
CA ARG A 241 5.34 -5.52 29.65
C ARG A 241 4.87 -5.35 31.09
N SER A 242 5.68 -5.80 32.05
CA SER A 242 5.35 -5.71 33.49
C SER A 242 5.24 -4.26 33.96
N HIS A 243 6.10 -3.38 33.45
CA HIS A 243 6.05 -1.94 33.74
C HIS A 243 4.79 -1.30 33.14
N VAL A 244 4.47 -1.55 31.87
CA VAL A 244 3.24 -1.07 31.22
C VAL A 244 2.00 -1.51 32.00
N ILE A 245 1.92 -2.79 32.37
CA ILE A 245 0.82 -3.30 33.21
C ILE A 245 0.74 -2.57 34.54
N SER A 246 1.87 -2.36 35.21
CA SER A 246 1.92 -1.69 36.51
C SER A 246 1.43 -0.25 36.42
N VAL A 247 1.85 0.50 35.40
CA VAL A 247 1.45 1.90 35.20
C VAL A 247 -0.03 1.98 34.83
N LEU A 248 -0.50 1.15 33.89
CA LEU A 248 -1.92 1.10 33.50
C LEU A 248 -2.83 0.69 34.66
N LYS A 249 -2.43 -0.32 35.45
CA LYS A 249 -3.17 -0.72 36.66
C LYS A 249 -3.15 0.35 37.73
N SER A 250 -2.04 1.08 37.91
CA SER A 250 -1.97 2.20 38.86
C SER A 250 -2.94 3.30 38.46
N ALA A 251 -2.97 3.66 37.16
CA ALA A 251 -3.93 4.61 36.62
C ALA A 251 -5.39 4.15 36.76
N SER A 252 -5.63 2.83 36.75
CA SER A 252 -6.97 2.23 36.89
C SER A 252 -7.42 1.99 38.34
N SER A 253 -6.49 1.86 39.29
CA SER A 253 -6.76 1.42 40.68
C SER A 253 -6.76 2.53 41.72
N GLN A 254 -6.27 3.72 41.38
CA GLN A 254 -6.20 4.90 42.26
C GLN A 254 -7.59 5.50 42.60
N ASP A 255 -8.66 4.76 42.38
CA ASP A 255 -10.06 5.06 42.70
C ASP A 255 -10.56 4.41 44.00
N ARG A 256 -9.73 3.70 44.77
CA ARG A 256 -10.24 2.96 45.96
C ARG A 256 -9.69 3.33 47.34
N THR A 257 -8.52 3.96 47.48
CA THR A 257 -7.89 4.14 48.81
C THR A 257 -6.96 5.37 48.89
N GLY A 258 -7.47 6.57 48.62
CA GLY A 258 -6.74 7.82 48.88
C GLY A 258 -7.69 8.91 49.39
N PRO A 259 -7.26 9.79 50.30
CA PRO A 259 -8.11 10.84 50.85
C PRO A 259 -8.41 11.88 49.75
N CYS A 260 -9.52 11.68 49.05
CA CYS A 260 -10.08 12.67 48.15
C CYS A 260 -10.70 13.82 48.96
N PRO A 261 -10.52 15.09 48.55
CA PRO A 261 -11.22 16.24 49.11
C PRO A 261 -12.74 16.01 49.12
N PRO A 262 -13.48 16.54 50.12
CA PRO A 262 -14.86 16.19 50.44
C PRO A 262 -15.89 16.83 49.47
N LEU A 263 -15.72 16.61 48.16
CA LEU A 263 -16.66 17.02 47.12
C LEU A 263 -17.11 15.85 46.23
N VAL A 264 -16.33 14.77 46.12
CA VAL A 264 -16.65 13.65 45.22
C VAL A 264 -17.59 12.61 45.85
N LEU A 265 -17.57 12.44 47.18
CA LEU A 265 -18.45 11.49 47.88
C LEU A 265 -19.87 12.03 48.16
N ALA A 266 -20.10 13.33 48.00
CA ALA A 266 -21.44 13.92 48.16
C ALA A 266 -22.35 13.64 46.95
N VAL A 267 -21.77 13.40 45.77
CA VAL A 267 -22.51 13.21 44.51
C VAL A 267 -23.16 11.83 44.40
N ILE A 268 -22.60 10.81 45.07
CA ILE A 268 -23.13 9.43 45.04
C ILE A 268 -24.41 9.29 45.90
N ARG A 269 -24.71 10.27 46.79
CA ARG A 269 -25.80 10.12 47.78
C ARG A 269 -26.86 11.22 47.78
N GLY A 270 -26.86 12.14 46.81
CA GLY A 270 -27.79 13.28 46.76
C GLY A 270 -28.67 13.28 45.50
N ASN A 271 -29.98 13.11 45.70
CA ASN A 271 -31.02 13.31 44.69
C ASN A 271 -30.90 14.69 43.98
N GLY A 272 -31.04 14.68 42.65
CA GLY A 272 -31.57 15.81 41.88
C GLY A 272 -30.54 16.71 41.18
N ALA A 273 -30.76 16.88 39.87
CA ALA A 273 -30.23 17.93 38.98
C ALA A 273 -28.78 17.80 38.45
N ALA A 274 -28.66 17.08 37.33
CA ALA A 274 -28.03 17.48 36.06
C ALA A 274 -26.60 18.07 35.99
N VAL A 275 -25.78 18.11 37.06
CA VAL A 275 -24.40 18.62 36.96
C VAL A 275 -23.42 17.78 37.79
N SER A 276 -22.87 16.71 37.20
CA SER A 276 -21.58 16.12 37.64
C SER A 276 -20.97 15.05 36.70
N GLU A 277 -21.38 14.94 35.44
CA GLU A 277 -20.93 13.81 34.59
C GLU A 277 -19.69 14.12 33.73
N GLY A 278 -19.48 15.40 33.39
CA GLY A 278 -18.29 15.83 32.66
C GLY A 278 -17.01 15.73 33.49
N VAL A 279 -17.11 15.80 34.83
CA VAL A 279 -15.96 15.83 35.73
C VAL A 279 -15.35 14.44 35.92
N GLU A 280 -16.18 13.40 36.09
CA GLU A 280 -15.69 12.01 36.26
C GLU A 280 -15.04 11.46 35.00
N ALA A 281 -15.66 11.67 33.83
CA ALA A 281 -15.05 11.32 32.55
C ALA A 281 -13.73 12.08 32.34
N SER A 282 -13.71 13.40 32.61
CA SER A 282 -12.50 14.21 32.47
C SER A 282 -11.36 13.73 33.38
N VAL A 283 -11.65 13.33 34.61
CA VAL A 283 -10.62 12.83 35.54
C VAL A 283 -10.02 11.50 35.05
N ILE A 284 -10.84 10.57 34.54
CA ILE A 284 -10.35 9.29 33.99
C ILE A 284 -9.43 9.52 32.78
N TYR A 285 -9.84 10.38 31.84
CA TYR A 285 -9.03 10.68 30.66
C TYR A 285 -7.75 11.43 31.00
N VAL A 286 -7.78 12.39 31.95
CA VAL A 286 -6.59 13.13 32.38
C VAL A 286 -5.56 12.21 33.05
N ARG A 287 -6.00 11.27 33.90
CA ARG A 287 -5.10 10.30 34.54
C ARG A 287 -4.41 9.39 33.53
N PHE A 288 -5.16 8.85 32.57
CA PHE A 288 -4.57 8.03 31.51
C PHE A 288 -3.67 8.86 30.59
N LYS A 289 -3.97 10.14 30.35
CA LYS A 289 -3.07 11.03 29.61
C LYS A 289 -1.76 11.30 30.36
N ALA A 290 -1.79 11.37 31.69
CA ALA A 290 -0.58 11.45 32.51
C ALA A 290 0.23 10.14 32.42
N ALA A 291 -0.42 8.98 32.52
CA ALA A 291 0.22 7.67 32.30
C ALA A 291 0.79 7.52 30.89
N ALA A 292 0.13 8.10 29.88
CA ALA A 292 0.63 8.14 28.50
C ALA A 292 1.95 8.91 28.42
N SER A 293 2.10 10.03 29.13
CA SER A 293 3.35 10.80 29.10
C SER A 293 4.57 10.03 29.63
N GLU A 294 4.35 9.10 30.58
CA GLU A 294 5.40 8.22 31.11
C GLU A 294 5.72 7.07 30.14
N LEU A 295 4.69 6.43 29.57
CA LEU A 295 4.86 5.23 28.73
C LEU A 295 5.20 5.53 27.27
N LYS A 296 4.79 6.69 26.74
CA LYS A 296 4.97 7.09 25.35
C LYS A 296 6.40 6.91 24.81
N PRO A 297 7.49 7.35 25.47
CA PRO A 297 8.83 7.17 24.92
C PRO A 297 9.23 5.70 24.76
N ILE A 298 8.74 4.82 25.65
CA ILE A 298 9.04 3.39 25.62
C ILE A 298 8.20 2.70 24.53
N LEU A 299 6.91 3.05 24.43
CA LEU A 299 6.00 2.48 23.45
C LEU A 299 6.37 2.88 22.02
N MET A 300 6.75 4.14 21.79
CA MET A 300 7.24 4.61 20.48
C MET A 300 8.48 3.83 20.01
N GLU A 301 9.42 3.52 20.91
CA GLU A 301 10.59 2.70 20.58
C GLU A 301 10.20 1.27 20.21
N ILE A 302 9.19 0.68 20.88
CA ILE A 302 8.65 -0.63 20.51
C ILE A 302 7.95 -0.58 19.15
N GLU A 303 7.13 0.45 18.89
CA GLU A 303 6.43 0.64 17.62
C GLU A 303 7.40 0.78 16.45
N SER A 304 8.49 1.55 16.62
CA SER A 304 9.53 1.70 15.61
C SER A 304 10.24 0.38 15.26
N ARG A 305 10.22 -0.58 16.19
CA ARG A 305 10.87 -1.90 16.07
C ARG A 305 9.89 -3.02 15.73
N SER A 306 8.62 -2.71 15.46
CA SER A 306 7.54 -3.67 15.13
C SER A 306 7.82 -4.57 13.92
N SER A 307 8.80 -4.21 13.06
CA SER A 307 9.28 -5.08 11.98
C SER A 307 9.80 -6.45 12.47
N ARG A 308 10.26 -6.53 13.73
CA ARG A 308 10.72 -7.78 14.36
C ARG A 308 9.55 -8.46 15.04
N LYS A 309 9.42 -9.78 14.82
CA LYS A 309 8.32 -10.60 15.33
C LYS A 309 8.12 -10.47 16.85
N GLU A 310 9.20 -10.51 17.62
CA GLU A 310 9.11 -10.47 19.09
C GLU A 310 8.57 -9.12 19.61
N TYR A 311 8.88 -8.02 18.91
CA TYR A 311 8.36 -6.70 19.26
C TYR A 311 6.91 -6.53 18.84
N ALA A 312 6.51 -7.06 17.69
CA ALA A 312 5.11 -7.08 17.25
C ALA A 312 4.20 -7.86 18.23
N GLU A 313 4.65 -9.01 18.72
CA GLU A 313 3.91 -9.81 19.70
C GLU A 313 3.72 -9.06 21.03
N VAL A 314 4.77 -8.40 21.52
CA VAL A 314 4.73 -7.61 22.76
C VAL A 314 3.88 -6.35 22.58
N LEU A 315 3.93 -5.71 21.41
CA LEU A 315 3.10 -4.55 21.06
C LEU A 315 1.61 -4.93 21.05
N ALA A 316 1.24 -6.02 20.37
CA ALA A 316 -0.13 -6.52 20.34
C ALA A 316 -0.64 -6.86 21.75
N GLU A 317 0.21 -7.44 22.58
CA GLU A 317 -0.10 -7.71 23.98
C GLU A 317 -0.28 -6.41 24.79
N CYS A 318 0.53 -5.38 24.56
CA CYS A 318 0.35 -4.05 25.15
C CYS A 318 -0.99 -3.41 24.71
N HIS A 319 -1.38 -3.52 23.43
CA HIS A 319 -2.69 -3.06 22.94
C HIS A 319 -3.83 -3.78 23.66
N ARG A 320 -3.75 -5.11 23.80
CA ARG A 320 -4.74 -5.92 24.52
C ARG A 320 -4.85 -5.50 25.98
N LEU A 321 -3.72 -5.34 26.67
CA LEU A 321 -3.68 -4.92 28.07
C LEU A 321 -4.27 -3.52 28.27
N TYR A 322 -3.95 -2.58 27.37
CA TYR A 322 -4.58 -1.26 27.37
C TYR A 322 -6.10 -1.38 27.21
N CYS A 323 -6.57 -2.10 26.19
CA CYS A 323 -7.99 -2.30 25.92
C CYS A 323 -8.72 -2.94 27.10
N GLU A 324 -8.12 -3.95 27.76
CA GLU A 324 -8.71 -4.62 28.93
C GLU A 324 -8.87 -3.69 30.13
N GLN A 325 -7.83 -2.90 30.45
CA GLN A 325 -7.92 -1.94 31.56
C GLN A 325 -8.94 -0.84 31.26
N ARG A 326 -8.92 -0.28 30.04
CA ARG A 326 -9.92 0.72 29.61
C ARG A 326 -11.34 0.19 29.63
N LEU A 327 -11.55 -1.02 29.08
CA LEU A 327 -12.87 -1.64 29.04
C LEU A 327 -13.44 -1.83 30.45
N SER A 328 -12.60 -2.22 31.43
CA SER A 328 -13.05 -2.41 32.81
C SER A 328 -13.62 -1.13 33.46
N LEU A 329 -13.11 0.04 33.06
CA LEU A 329 -13.55 1.35 33.56
C LEU A 329 -14.76 1.89 32.79
N VAL A 330 -14.72 1.80 31.46
CA VAL A 330 -15.70 2.44 30.57
C VAL A 330 -16.98 1.61 30.45
N LYS A 331 -16.88 0.27 30.50
CA LYS A 331 -18.02 -0.64 30.30
C LYS A 331 -19.20 -0.32 31.23
N GLY A 332 -18.94 -0.07 32.51
CA GLY A 332 -20.01 0.22 33.49
C GLY A 332 -20.73 1.53 33.18
N ILE A 333 -19.97 2.57 32.84
CA ILE A 333 -20.49 3.91 32.52
C ILE A 333 -21.35 3.84 31.25
N VAL A 334 -20.82 3.22 30.19
CA VAL A 334 -21.54 3.08 28.91
C VAL A 334 -22.81 2.27 29.07
N HIS A 335 -22.75 1.16 29.80
CA HIS A 335 -23.92 0.32 30.07
C HIS A 335 -25.01 1.10 30.80
N GLN A 336 -24.66 1.85 31.86
CA GLN A 336 -25.61 2.66 32.60
C GLN A 336 -26.28 3.70 31.69
N ARG A 337 -25.51 4.44 30.89
CA ARG A 337 -26.06 5.47 29.99
C ARG A 337 -26.99 4.92 28.93
N ILE A 338 -26.59 3.85 28.24
CA ILE A 338 -27.43 3.22 27.22
C ILE A 338 -28.71 2.66 27.87
N SER A 339 -28.62 2.11 29.08
CA SER A 339 -29.79 1.65 29.81
C SER A 339 -30.74 2.78 30.21
N GLU A 340 -30.21 3.96 30.57
CA GLU A 340 -31.02 5.15 30.87
C GLU A 340 -31.73 5.68 29.63
N PHE A 341 -31.05 5.74 28.48
CA PHE A 341 -31.70 6.06 27.20
C PHE A 341 -32.78 5.04 26.88
N ALA A 342 -32.51 3.74 27.09
CA ALA A 342 -33.47 2.69 26.81
C ALA A 342 -34.72 2.77 27.69
N LEU A 343 -34.65 3.35 28.89
CA LEU A 343 -35.81 3.55 29.76
C LEU A 343 -36.60 4.83 29.43
N LYS A 344 -35.93 5.89 28.99
CA LYS A 344 -36.54 7.22 28.79
C LYS A 344 -37.03 7.48 27.37
N GLU A 345 -36.38 6.91 26.37
CA GLU A 345 -36.57 7.26 24.96
C GLU A 345 -37.28 6.17 24.15
N ALA A 346 -37.97 6.59 23.09
CA ALA A 346 -38.54 5.69 22.08
C ALA A 346 -37.41 5.07 21.22
N LEU A 347 -37.72 4.02 20.44
CA LEU A 347 -36.69 3.29 19.69
C LEU A 347 -35.89 4.17 18.69
N PRO A 348 -36.50 5.08 17.91
CA PRO A 348 -35.75 5.98 17.01
C PRO A 348 -34.85 6.97 17.76
N SER A 349 -35.34 7.59 18.82
CA SER A 349 -34.55 8.51 19.67
C SER A 349 -33.42 7.78 20.37
N LEU A 350 -33.69 6.61 20.95
CA LEU A 350 -32.68 5.73 21.55
C LEU A 350 -31.58 5.37 20.56
N THR A 351 -31.93 5.03 19.32
CA THR A 351 -30.95 4.68 18.29
C THR A 351 -30.06 5.89 17.96
N ARG A 352 -30.64 7.08 17.80
CA ARG A 352 -29.90 8.32 17.54
C ARG A 352 -28.99 8.68 18.71
N SER A 353 -29.52 8.77 19.93
CA SER A 353 -28.80 9.11 21.16
C SER A 353 -27.74 8.08 21.51
N GLY A 354 -28.06 6.79 21.42
CA GLY A 354 -27.16 5.67 21.70
C GLY A 354 -25.99 5.59 20.72
N CYS A 355 -26.26 5.70 19.41
CA CYS A 355 -25.21 5.77 18.39
C CYS A 355 -24.34 7.03 18.55
N ALA A 356 -24.94 8.20 18.76
CA ALA A 356 -24.20 9.45 18.94
C ALA A 356 -23.29 9.40 20.17
N TYR A 357 -23.80 8.90 21.31
CA TYR A 357 -23.01 8.73 22.52
C TYR A 357 -21.87 7.74 22.31
N LEU A 358 -22.16 6.57 21.73
CA LEU A 358 -21.13 5.56 21.50
C LEU A 358 -20.06 6.04 20.52
N MET A 359 -20.43 6.73 19.43
CA MET A 359 -19.48 7.35 18.51
C MET A 359 -18.59 8.38 19.23
N GLN A 360 -19.15 9.17 20.16
CA GLN A 360 -18.36 10.10 20.95
C GLN A 360 -17.37 9.39 21.88
N VAL A 361 -17.79 8.28 22.51
CA VAL A 361 -16.90 7.45 23.34
C VAL A 361 -15.79 6.84 22.49
N CYS A 362 -16.11 6.25 21.33
CA CYS A 362 -15.12 5.69 20.40
C CYS A 362 -14.10 6.75 19.96
N TYR A 363 -14.56 7.97 19.66
CA TYR A 363 -13.68 9.08 19.29
C TYR A 363 -12.71 9.46 20.41
N LEU A 364 -13.20 9.59 21.65
CA LEU A 364 -12.36 9.91 22.80
C LEU A 364 -11.37 8.79 23.13
N GLU A 365 -11.78 7.53 23.02
CA GLU A 365 -10.90 6.38 23.25
C GLU A 365 -9.84 6.25 22.15
N HIS A 366 -10.18 6.52 20.89
CA HIS A 366 -9.21 6.56 19.80
C HIS A 366 -8.20 7.70 20.00
N GLN A 367 -8.67 8.91 20.37
CA GLN A 367 -7.77 10.01 20.69
C GLN A 367 -6.83 9.65 21.84
N LEU A 368 -7.33 9.02 22.90
CA LEU A 368 -6.49 8.58 24.01
C LEU A 368 -5.48 7.50 23.55
N PHE A 369 -5.93 6.54 22.74
CA PHE A 369 -5.07 5.48 22.19
C PHE A 369 -3.93 6.06 21.35
N ASP A 370 -4.21 7.05 20.49
CA ASP A 370 -3.21 7.78 19.70
C ASP A 370 -2.13 8.48 20.56
N HIS A 371 -2.48 8.90 21.78
CA HIS A 371 -1.47 9.46 22.70
C HIS A 371 -0.49 8.38 23.22
N PHE A 372 -0.91 7.12 23.33
CA PHE A 372 -0.06 5.99 23.75
C PHE A 372 0.67 5.35 22.57
N PHE A 373 -0.01 5.18 21.43
CA PHE A 373 0.43 4.42 20.26
C PHE A 373 0.20 5.22 18.97
N PRO A 374 1.06 6.23 18.66
CA PRO A 374 0.86 7.09 17.49
C PRO A 374 1.02 6.36 16.15
N SER A 375 1.83 5.29 16.09
CA SER A 375 2.04 4.54 14.84
C SER A 375 1.00 3.45 14.63
N SER A 376 0.46 2.90 15.73
CA SER A 376 -0.55 1.84 15.68
C SER A 376 -1.99 2.35 15.66
N SER A 377 -2.19 3.68 15.77
CA SER A 377 -3.52 4.31 15.77
C SER A 377 -4.21 4.23 14.41
N GLU A 378 -3.45 4.11 13.31
CA GLU A 378 -3.98 3.88 11.96
C GLU A 378 -4.64 2.51 11.81
N ASP A 379 -4.19 1.51 12.59
CA ASP A 379 -4.71 0.15 12.56
C ASP A 379 -5.98 -0.01 13.41
N VAL A 380 -7.14 -0.01 12.73
CA VAL A 380 -8.47 -0.18 13.34
C VAL A 380 -8.56 -1.44 14.23
N THR A 381 -7.85 -2.51 13.86
CA THR A 381 -7.84 -3.80 14.58
C THR A 381 -7.26 -3.70 16.00
N SER A 382 -6.37 -2.73 16.24
CA SER A 382 -5.71 -2.58 17.55
C SER A 382 -6.68 -2.18 18.67
N LEU A 383 -7.75 -1.44 18.33
CA LEU A 383 -8.76 -0.98 19.28
C LEU A 383 -10.02 -1.87 19.32
N ALA A 384 -10.16 -2.80 18.37
CA ALA A 384 -11.32 -3.70 18.29
C ALA A 384 -11.67 -4.42 19.61
N PRO A 385 -10.70 -4.93 20.41
CA PRO A 385 -11.01 -5.56 21.71
C PRO A 385 -11.70 -4.64 22.73
N LEU A 386 -11.58 -3.32 22.58
CA LEU A 386 -12.29 -2.32 23.40
C LEU A 386 -13.63 -1.92 22.79
N ILE A 387 -13.67 -1.67 21.48
CA ILE A 387 -14.86 -1.13 20.79
C ILE A 387 -15.94 -2.19 20.59
N ASP A 388 -15.57 -3.40 20.16
CA ASP A 388 -16.54 -4.46 19.84
C ASP A 388 -17.45 -4.83 21.03
N PRO A 389 -16.93 -4.98 22.27
CA PRO A 389 -17.79 -5.22 23.43
C PRO A 389 -18.73 -4.05 23.71
N LEU A 390 -18.29 -2.80 23.52
CA LEU A 390 -19.13 -1.61 23.73
C LEU A 390 -20.26 -1.52 22.70
N CYS A 391 -19.94 -1.78 21.43
CA CYS A 391 -20.91 -1.89 20.35
C CYS A 391 -21.90 -3.04 20.56
N THR A 392 -21.42 -4.17 21.09
CA THR A 392 -22.28 -5.33 21.42
C THR A 392 -23.33 -4.96 22.47
N TYR A 393 -23.01 -4.13 23.48
CA TYR A 393 -24.03 -3.67 24.44
C TYR A 393 -25.11 -2.80 23.79
N LEU A 394 -24.74 -1.90 22.88
CA LEU A 394 -25.73 -1.11 22.14
C LEU A 394 -26.62 -2.03 21.30
N TYR A 395 -26.02 -3.01 20.63
CA TYR A 395 -26.79 -3.99 19.85
C TYR A 395 -27.74 -4.82 20.73
N ASP A 396 -27.26 -5.36 21.85
CA ASP A 396 -28.05 -6.21 22.75
C ASP A 396 -29.20 -5.45 23.44
N THR A 397 -29.11 -4.12 23.53
CA THR A 397 -30.18 -3.27 24.07
C THR A 397 -31.19 -2.85 22.99
N LEU A 398 -30.73 -2.59 21.76
CA LEU A 398 -31.60 -2.24 20.62
C LEU A 398 -32.37 -3.44 20.08
N ARG A 399 -31.71 -4.60 19.94
CA ARG A 399 -32.26 -5.78 19.27
C ARG A 399 -33.60 -6.26 19.86
N PRO A 400 -33.77 -6.41 21.19
CA PRO A 400 -35.04 -6.85 21.75
C PRO A 400 -36.17 -5.87 21.42
N LYS A 401 -35.92 -4.56 21.51
CA LYS A 401 -36.92 -3.54 21.18
C LYS A 401 -37.30 -3.58 19.70
N LEU A 402 -36.32 -3.75 18.82
CA LEU A 402 -36.53 -3.87 17.39
C LEU A 402 -37.38 -5.10 17.00
N ILE A 403 -37.13 -6.25 17.64
CA ILE A 403 -37.90 -7.48 17.38
C ILE A 403 -39.37 -7.34 17.82
N HIS A 404 -39.68 -6.51 18.81
CA HIS A 404 -41.07 -6.30 19.25
C HIS A 404 -41.77 -5.19 18.45
N GLU A 405 -41.03 -4.34 17.74
CA GLU A 405 -41.61 -3.22 17.00
C GLU A 405 -42.56 -3.71 15.90
N ALA A 406 -43.75 -3.12 15.87
CA ALA A 406 -44.83 -3.48 14.95
C ALA A 406 -45.14 -2.35 13.95
N ASN A 407 -44.80 -1.11 14.30
CA ASN A 407 -45.12 0.03 13.46
C ASN A 407 -44.16 0.13 12.27
N LEU A 408 -44.71 0.13 11.06
CA LEU A 408 -43.95 0.27 9.82
C LEU A 408 -43.28 1.65 9.73
N ASP A 409 -43.93 2.70 10.23
CA ASP A 409 -43.40 4.08 10.20
C ASP A 409 -42.15 4.23 11.06
N PHE A 410 -42.14 3.65 12.26
CA PHE A 410 -40.95 3.66 13.12
C PHE A 410 -39.79 2.87 12.52
N LEU A 411 -40.07 1.75 11.85
CA LEU A 411 -39.03 0.98 11.16
C LEU A 411 -38.44 1.74 9.96
N CYS A 412 -39.26 2.45 9.19
CA CYS A 412 -38.79 3.35 8.14
C CYS A 412 -37.93 4.48 8.69
N GLU A 413 -38.37 5.15 9.76
CA GLU A 413 -37.59 6.20 10.44
C GLU A 413 -36.23 5.67 10.92
N LEU A 414 -36.19 4.45 11.48
CA LEU A 414 -34.94 3.82 11.91
C LEU A 414 -33.97 3.55 10.77
N VAL A 415 -34.47 3.13 9.60
CA VAL A 415 -33.65 2.98 8.40
C VAL A 415 -33.07 4.32 7.98
N ASP A 416 -33.88 5.38 7.96
CA ASP A 416 -33.44 6.71 7.58
C ASP A 416 -32.40 7.26 8.57
N ILE A 417 -32.61 7.11 9.88
CA ILE A 417 -31.64 7.48 10.92
C ILE A 417 -30.32 6.74 10.71
N LEU A 418 -30.36 5.42 10.53
CA LEU A 418 -29.14 4.62 10.39
C LEU A 418 -28.42 4.91 9.08
N LYS A 419 -29.13 5.00 7.95
CA LYS A 419 -28.52 5.23 6.63
C LYS A 419 -28.07 6.67 6.42
N VAL A 420 -28.93 7.64 6.69
CA VAL A 420 -28.70 9.05 6.35
C VAL A 420 -27.92 9.75 7.48
N GLU A 421 -28.42 9.68 8.71
CA GLU A 421 -27.81 10.44 9.81
C GLU A 421 -26.53 9.77 10.34
N VAL A 422 -26.57 8.47 10.64
CA VAL A 422 -25.44 7.77 11.28
C VAL A 422 -24.38 7.37 10.25
N LEU A 423 -24.74 6.53 9.28
CA LEU A 423 -23.81 6.03 8.26
C LEU A 423 -23.39 7.11 7.25
N GLY A 424 -24.31 8.01 6.87
CA GLY A 424 -24.07 9.07 5.90
C GLY A 424 -23.32 10.28 6.47
N GLU A 425 -23.88 10.97 7.45
CA GLU A 425 -23.34 12.26 7.91
C GLU A 425 -22.24 12.17 8.96
N GLN A 426 -22.33 11.23 9.90
CA GLN A 426 -21.42 11.16 11.06
C GLN A 426 -20.17 10.33 10.78
N LEU A 427 -20.31 9.23 10.03
CA LEU A 427 -19.19 8.37 9.64
C LEU A 427 -18.31 8.98 8.54
N SER A 428 -18.90 9.69 7.56
CA SER A 428 -18.11 10.34 6.49
C SER A 428 -17.14 11.41 7.02
N LYS A 429 -17.48 12.09 8.12
CA LYS A 429 -16.64 13.12 8.75
C LYS A 429 -15.54 12.56 9.67
N ARG A 430 -15.65 11.30 10.12
CA ARG A 430 -14.82 10.70 11.19
C ARG A 430 -14.41 9.25 10.90
N SER A 431 -14.28 8.91 9.61
CA SER A 431 -14.21 7.53 9.08
C SER A 431 -13.14 6.65 9.73
N GLU A 432 -11.92 7.17 9.93
CA GLU A 432 -10.78 6.38 10.43
C GLU A 432 -10.95 5.95 11.90
N SER A 433 -11.38 6.87 12.77
CA SER A 433 -11.56 6.60 14.21
C SER A 433 -12.82 5.77 14.53
N LEU A 434 -13.77 5.66 13.59
CA LEU A 434 -15.07 5.00 13.79
C LEU A 434 -15.22 3.71 12.97
N ALA A 435 -14.18 3.24 12.29
CA ALA A 435 -14.26 2.02 11.49
C ALA A 435 -14.68 0.77 12.31
N GLY A 436 -14.36 0.72 13.60
CA GLY A 436 -14.75 -0.38 14.49
C GLY A 436 -16.26 -0.47 14.79
N ILE A 437 -17.02 0.64 14.76
CA ILE A 437 -18.47 0.62 15.04
C ILE A 437 -19.30 0.21 13.82
N HIS A 438 -18.74 0.40 12.62
CA HIS A 438 -19.41 0.22 11.34
C HIS A 438 -20.03 -1.19 11.16
N PRO A 439 -19.33 -2.31 11.45
CA PRO A 439 -19.90 -3.65 11.32
C PRO A 439 -21.14 -3.87 12.20
N THR A 440 -21.13 -3.33 13.42
CA THR A 440 -22.28 -3.47 14.34
C THR A 440 -23.48 -2.69 13.84
N LEU A 441 -23.27 -1.47 13.32
CA LEU A 441 -24.36 -0.65 12.76
C LEU A 441 -24.97 -1.28 11.50
N LEU A 442 -24.14 -1.84 10.62
CA LEU A 442 -24.63 -2.60 9.47
C LEU A 442 -25.46 -3.81 9.89
N ARG A 443 -25.05 -4.50 10.97
CA ARG A 443 -25.85 -5.61 11.52
C ARG A 443 -27.19 -5.14 12.07
N VAL A 444 -27.23 -4.02 12.81
CA VAL A 444 -28.50 -3.42 13.25
C VAL A 444 -29.36 -3.07 12.04
N LEU A 445 -28.80 -2.43 11.03
CA LEU A 445 -29.53 -2.04 9.82
C LEU A 445 -30.10 -3.25 9.07
N ALA A 446 -29.33 -4.35 8.97
CA ALA A 446 -29.82 -5.59 8.38
C ALA A 446 -31.01 -6.17 9.16
N ASP A 447 -30.94 -6.19 10.50
CA ASP A 447 -32.05 -6.64 11.34
C ASP A 447 -33.28 -5.73 11.18
N VAL A 448 -33.09 -4.40 11.06
CA VAL A 448 -34.18 -3.45 10.76
C VAL A 448 -34.82 -3.76 9.41
N HIS A 449 -34.01 -3.99 8.36
CA HIS A 449 -34.53 -4.33 7.04
C HIS A 449 -35.30 -5.65 7.04
N GLU A 450 -34.78 -6.70 7.66
CA GLU A 450 -35.48 -7.99 7.77
C GLU A 450 -36.83 -7.81 8.48
N ARG A 451 -36.82 -7.05 9.58
CA ARG A 451 -38.04 -6.76 10.34
C ARG A 451 -39.03 -5.92 9.54
N LEU A 452 -38.56 -4.91 8.82
CA LEU A 452 -39.37 -4.05 7.95
C LEU A 452 -40.01 -4.86 6.83
N THR A 453 -39.25 -5.74 6.17
CA THR A 453 -39.75 -6.65 5.13
C THR A 453 -40.83 -7.59 5.69
N PHE A 454 -40.60 -8.20 6.86
CA PHE A 454 -41.59 -9.06 7.49
C PHE A 454 -42.88 -8.31 7.85
N ARG A 455 -42.76 -7.11 8.42
CA ARG A 455 -43.92 -6.27 8.78
C ARG A 455 -44.65 -5.75 7.54
N ALA A 456 -43.94 -5.40 6.47
CA ALA A 456 -44.52 -5.03 5.19
C ALA A 456 -45.35 -6.17 4.59
N GLN A 457 -44.82 -7.40 4.55
CA GLN A 457 -45.56 -8.58 4.09
C GLN A 457 -46.80 -8.85 4.94
N THR A 458 -46.68 -8.72 6.26
CA THR A 458 -47.80 -8.89 7.18
C THR A 458 -48.88 -7.83 6.92
N HIS A 459 -48.48 -6.56 6.76
CA HIS A 459 -49.39 -5.48 6.41
C HIS A 459 -50.08 -5.72 5.06
N ILE A 460 -49.35 -6.18 4.04
CA ILE A 460 -49.93 -6.51 2.73
C ILE A 460 -50.98 -7.62 2.86
N ARG A 461 -50.68 -8.66 3.63
CA ARG A 461 -51.60 -9.77 3.85
C ARG A 461 -52.85 -9.36 4.63
N ASP A 462 -52.68 -8.69 5.76
CA ASP A 462 -53.77 -8.45 6.70
C ASP A 462 -54.62 -7.25 6.28
N GLU A 463 -54.00 -6.16 5.83
CA GLU A 463 -54.69 -4.90 5.52
C GLU A 463 -55.15 -4.79 4.05
N ILE A 464 -54.56 -5.57 3.13
CA ILE A 464 -54.88 -5.52 1.69
C ILE A 464 -55.54 -6.83 1.23
N ALA A 465 -54.89 -7.98 1.45
CA ALA A 465 -55.38 -9.27 0.94
C ALA A 465 -56.66 -9.75 1.64
N ASN A 466 -56.65 -9.63 2.97
CA ASN A 466 -57.73 -10.08 3.86
C ASN A 466 -58.68 -8.95 4.24
N TYR A 467 -58.60 -7.79 3.57
CA TYR A 467 -59.51 -6.68 3.82
C TYR A 467 -60.95 -7.09 3.57
N LEU A 468 -61.80 -6.93 4.59
CA LEU A 468 -63.24 -7.10 4.49
C LEU A 468 -63.85 -5.71 4.22
N PRO A 469 -64.48 -5.49 3.05
CA PRO A 469 -65.10 -4.21 2.75
C PRO A 469 -66.24 -3.94 3.73
N PHE A 470 -66.26 -2.75 4.34
CA PHE A 470 -67.41 -2.29 5.11
C PHE A 470 -68.54 -1.85 4.18
N ASP A 471 -69.78 -1.81 4.70
CA ASP A 471 -70.95 -1.39 3.91
C ASP A 471 -70.83 0.06 3.38
N GLU A 472 -70.06 0.89 4.06
CA GLU A 472 -69.70 2.24 3.63
C GLU A 472 -68.69 2.21 2.47
N ASP A 473 -67.75 1.27 2.42
CA ASP A 473 -66.76 1.10 1.36
C ASP A 473 -67.35 0.60 0.04
N LEU A 474 -68.50 -0.06 0.10
CA LEU A 474 -69.22 -0.57 -1.06
C LEU A 474 -70.29 0.40 -1.59
N ASP A 475 -70.43 1.58 -0.99
CA ASP A 475 -71.46 2.56 -1.36
C ASP A 475 -71.09 3.38 -2.61
N TYR A 476 -70.96 2.68 -3.73
CA TYR A 476 -70.81 3.25 -5.06
C TYR A 476 -72.11 3.04 -5.84
N PRO A 477 -72.72 4.11 -6.42
CA PRO A 477 -72.14 5.42 -6.74
C PRO A 477 -72.28 6.54 -5.67
N GLY A 478 -72.95 6.30 -4.54
CA GLY A 478 -73.28 7.34 -3.54
C GLY A 478 -72.09 8.17 -3.05
N LYS A 479 -70.94 7.54 -2.78
CA LYS A 479 -69.68 8.22 -2.43
C LYS A 479 -69.19 9.20 -3.49
N LEU A 480 -69.39 8.86 -4.76
CA LEU A 480 -68.95 9.69 -5.89
C LEU A 480 -69.89 10.87 -6.12
N GLU A 481 -71.19 10.68 -5.93
CA GLU A 481 -72.20 11.76 -5.99
C GLU A 481 -71.96 12.79 -4.88
N GLN A 482 -71.73 12.34 -3.63
CA GLN A 482 -71.39 13.21 -2.51
C GLN A 482 -70.05 13.94 -2.72
N SER A 483 -69.05 13.27 -3.29
CA SER A 483 -67.78 13.92 -3.63
C SER A 483 -67.94 14.95 -4.76
N ALA A 484 -68.79 14.70 -5.76
CA ALA A 484 -69.07 15.61 -6.86
C ALA A 484 -69.81 16.88 -6.40
N GLU A 485 -70.71 16.76 -5.43
CA GLU A 485 -71.40 17.89 -4.81
C GLU A 485 -70.45 18.75 -3.95
N THR A 486 -69.47 18.12 -3.28
CA THR A 486 -68.51 18.79 -2.38
C THR A 486 -67.38 19.53 -3.13
N ILE A 487 -67.03 19.12 -4.36
CA ILE A 487 -65.97 19.75 -5.20
C ILE A 487 -66.25 21.23 -5.53
N SER A 488 -67.47 21.73 -5.28
CA SER A 488 -67.81 23.16 -5.42
C SER A 488 -67.22 24.06 -4.32
N GLY A 489 -66.57 23.53 -3.28
CA GLY A 489 -65.94 24.32 -2.21
C GLY A 489 -64.64 23.72 -1.66
N THR A 490 -63.53 24.45 -1.84
CA THR A 490 -62.20 24.27 -1.20
C THR A 490 -61.52 22.90 -1.36
N THR A 491 -60.58 22.81 -2.31
CA THR A 491 -59.69 21.67 -2.55
C THR A 491 -58.66 21.49 -1.42
N SER A 492 -58.85 20.47 -0.58
CA SER A 492 -57.80 19.91 0.27
C SER A 492 -57.35 18.56 -0.33
N ASN A 493 -56.04 18.26 -0.36
CA ASN A 493 -55.50 17.00 -0.89
C ASN A 493 -56.08 15.75 -0.19
N THR A 494 -56.61 15.91 1.03
CA THR A 494 -57.28 14.87 1.82
C THR A 494 -58.61 14.39 1.22
N ASP A 495 -59.29 15.20 0.39
CA ASP A 495 -60.59 14.82 -0.17
C ASP A 495 -60.46 13.93 -1.43
N VAL A 496 -59.28 13.90 -2.07
CA VAL A 496 -59.00 13.00 -3.20
C VAL A 496 -58.92 11.54 -2.72
N PHE A 497 -58.23 11.30 -1.60
CA PHE A 497 -58.06 9.96 -1.01
C PHE A 497 -59.36 9.37 -0.45
N LYS A 498 -60.30 10.20 0.04
CA LYS A 498 -61.63 9.74 0.49
C LYS A 498 -62.45 9.06 -0.61
N SER A 499 -62.19 9.39 -1.87
CA SER A 499 -62.88 8.78 -3.02
C SER A 499 -62.33 7.40 -3.40
N TRP A 500 -61.17 7.03 -2.85
CA TRP A 500 -60.46 5.80 -3.19
C TRP A 500 -60.90 4.65 -2.30
N TYR A 501 -60.83 3.45 -2.86
CA TYR A 501 -61.02 2.21 -2.12
C TYR A 501 -59.87 2.01 -1.10
N PRO A 502 -60.13 1.74 0.19
CA PRO A 502 -59.09 1.76 1.24
C PRO A 502 -57.88 0.84 0.99
N PRO A 503 -58.03 -0.39 0.46
CA PRO A 503 -56.88 -1.21 0.07
C PRO A 503 -55.95 -0.55 -0.96
N LEU A 504 -56.48 0.26 -1.88
CA LEU A 504 -55.66 0.99 -2.86
C LEU A 504 -54.80 2.06 -2.17
N GLU A 505 -55.39 2.84 -1.28
CA GLU A 505 -54.69 3.86 -0.50
C GLU A 505 -53.59 3.24 0.38
N LYS A 506 -53.93 2.17 1.11
CA LYS A 506 -52.98 1.44 1.97
C LYS A 506 -51.84 0.83 1.17
N THR A 507 -52.11 0.31 -0.03
CA THR A 507 -51.07 -0.20 -0.95
C THR A 507 -50.11 0.91 -1.33
N LEU A 508 -50.61 2.04 -1.83
CA LEU A 508 -49.78 3.14 -2.31
C LEU A 508 -48.99 3.82 -1.19
N SER A 509 -49.62 4.01 -0.02
CA SER A 509 -48.95 4.53 1.17
C SER A 509 -47.81 3.61 1.62
N CYS A 510 -48.06 2.30 1.67
CA CYS A 510 -47.04 1.30 1.99
C CYS A 510 -45.88 1.34 0.99
N LEU A 511 -46.16 1.30 -0.33
CA LEU A 511 -45.13 1.34 -1.37
C LEU A 511 -44.29 2.62 -1.31
N SER A 512 -44.93 3.78 -1.09
CA SER A 512 -44.21 5.06 -1.00
C SER A 512 -43.21 5.11 0.16
N LYS A 513 -43.54 4.48 1.29
CA LYS A 513 -42.67 4.39 2.46
C LYS A 513 -41.52 3.40 2.23
N LEU A 514 -41.85 2.22 1.71
CA LEU A 514 -40.86 1.16 1.45
C LEU A 514 -39.84 1.55 0.37
N TYR A 515 -40.26 2.36 -0.60
CA TYR A 515 -39.42 2.80 -1.72
C TYR A 515 -38.11 3.48 -1.29
N ARG A 516 -38.15 4.29 -0.23
CA ARG A 516 -36.96 5.02 0.24
C ARG A 516 -36.08 4.18 1.16
N CYS A 517 -36.67 3.22 1.87
CA CYS A 517 -36.00 2.51 2.95
C CYS A 517 -35.39 1.18 2.51
N LEU A 518 -36.00 0.46 1.57
CA LEU A 518 -35.56 -0.89 1.18
C LEU A 518 -34.57 -0.90 0.01
N GLU A 519 -33.82 -2.00 -0.10
CA GLU A 519 -33.00 -2.27 -1.27
C GLU A 519 -33.89 -2.57 -2.50
N PRO A 520 -33.47 -2.16 -3.72
CA PRO A 520 -34.29 -2.29 -4.92
C PRO A 520 -34.81 -3.72 -5.17
N ALA A 521 -33.97 -4.73 -4.93
CA ALA A 521 -34.33 -6.14 -5.17
C ALA A 521 -35.40 -6.67 -4.20
N VAL A 522 -35.39 -6.22 -2.94
CA VAL A 522 -36.41 -6.62 -1.95
C VAL A 522 -37.70 -5.84 -2.20
N PHE A 523 -37.58 -4.56 -2.55
CA PHE A 523 -38.71 -3.71 -2.87
C PHE A 523 -39.50 -4.23 -4.08
N THR A 524 -38.84 -4.65 -5.17
CA THR A 524 -39.55 -5.15 -6.37
C THR A 524 -40.42 -6.38 -6.06
N GLY A 525 -39.91 -7.32 -5.26
CA GLY A 525 -40.65 -8.49 -4.78
C GLY A 525 -41.91 -8.11 -4.00
N LEU A 526 -41.76 -7.24 -3.00
CA LEU A 526 -42.89 -6.76 -2.18
C LEU A 526 -43.88 -5.93 -2.99
N ALA A 527 -43.38 -5.12 -3.92
CA ALA A 527 -44.21 -4.26 -4.73
C ALA A 527 -45.08 -5.04 -5.71
N GLN A 528 -44.53 -6.09 -6.33
CA GLN A 528 -45.32 -7.01 -7.15
C GLN A 528 -46.43 -7.67 -6.33
N GLU A 529 -46.10 -8.25 -5.16
CA GLU A 529 -47.08 -8.91 -4.29
C GLU A 529 -48.19 -7.94 -3.87
N ALA A 530 -47.82 -6.71 -3.45
CA ALA A 530 -48.79 -5.70 -3.02
C ALA A 530 -49.75 -5.29 -4.17
N VAL A 531 -49.22 -5.09 -5.38
CA VAL A 531 -50.02 -4.69 -6.56
C VAL A 531 -50.94 -5.81 -7.01
N GLU A 532 -50.47 -7.06 -7.04
CA GLU A 532 -51.27 -8.23 -7.39
C GLU A 532 -52.43 -8.41 -6.40
N VAL A 533 -52.13 -8.40 -5.10
CA VAL A 533 -53.11 -8.53 -4.02
C VAL A 533 -54.12 -7.38 -4.05
N CYS A 534 -53.67 -6.14 -4.29
CA CYS A 534 -54.55 -4.99 -4.43
C CYS A 534 -55.49 -5.15 -5.63
N SER A 535 -54.99 -5.57 -6.79
CA SER A 535 -55.80 -5.84 -7.99
C SER A 535 -56.89 -6.89 -7.71
N MET A 536 -56.52 -7.99 -7.04
CA MET A 536 -57.47 -9.03 -6.63
C MET A 536 -58.52 -8.50 -5.64
N SER A 537 -58.13 -7.65 -4.69
CA SER A 537 -59.06 -7.03 -3.73
C SER A 537 -60.07 -6.13 -4.44
N ILE A 538 -59.62 -5.31 -5.40
CA ILE A 538 -60.49 -4.44 -6.22
C ILE A 538 -61.46 -5.29 -7.07
N GLN A 539 -61.00 -6.42 -7.63
CA GLN A 539 -61.86 -7.35 -8.37
C GLN A 539 -62.91 -8.05 -7.48
N LYS A 540 -62.58 -8.35 -6.22
CA LYS A 540 -63.56 -8.88 -5.25
C LYS A 540 -64.61 -7.81 -4.91
N ALA A 541 -64.16 -6.58 -4.66
CA ALA A 541 -65.02 -5.44 -4.37
C ALA A 541 -65.97 -5.12 -5.54
N SER A 542 -65.48 -5.14 -6.79
CA SER A 542 -66.32 -4.90 -7.97
C SER A 542 -67.45 -5.91 -8.12
N LYS A 543 -67.19 -7.19 -7.82
CA LYS A 543 -68.22 -8.26 -7.80
C LYS A 543 -69.24 -8.07 -6.69
N LEU A 544 -68.86 -7.51 -5.54
CA LEU A 544 -69.77 -7.18 -4.45
C LEU A 544 -70.64 -5.96 -4.79
N ILE A 545 -70.04 -4.92 -5.37
CA ILE A 545 -70.76 -3.73 -5.85
C ILE A 545 -71.76 -4.12 -6.96
N ALA A 546 -71.35 -4.97 -7.90
CA ALA A 546 -72.24 -5.48 -8.96
C ALA A 546 -73.48 -6.21 -8.42
N LYS A 547 -73.39 -6.84 -7.24
CA LYS A 547 -74.53 -7.49 -6.58
C LYS A 547 -75.45 -6.50 -5.84
N ARG A 548 -74.91 -5.39 -5.35
CA ARG A 548 -75.63 -4.43 -4.50
C ARG A 548 -76.28 -3.30 -5.31
N SER A 549 -75.58 -2.71 -6.27
CA SER A 549 -76.05 -1.56 -7.05
C SER A 549 -76.38 -1.95 -8.50
N SER A 550 -75.38 -2.10 -9.35
CA SER A 550 -75.55 -2.45 -10.76
C SER A 550 -74.28 -3.12 -11.30
N PRO A 551 -74.39 -4.09 -12.24
CA PRO A 551 -73.24 -4.64 -12.93
C PRO A 551 -72.40 -3.56 -13.64
N MET A 552 -73.05 -2.49 -14.13
CA MET A 552 -72.39 -1.36 -14.76
C MET A 552 -71.53 -0.57 -13.76
N ASP A 553 -72.06 -0.30 -12.57
CA ASP A 553 -71.33 0.40 -11.50
C ASP A 553 -70.13 -0.42 -11.00
N GLY A 554 -70.27 -1.75 -10.91
CA GLY A 554 -69.16 -2.65 -10.59
C GLY A 554 -68.04 -2.63 -11.65
N GLN A 555 -68.38 -2.65 -12.94
CA GLN A 555 -67.40 -2.56 -14.03
C GLN A 555 -66.70 -1.19 -14.07
N LEU A 556 -67.45 -0.09 -13.92
CA LEU A 556 -66.89 1.27 -13.89
C LEU A 556 -66.03 1.52 -12.66
N PHE A 557 -66.41 0.98 -11.50
CA PHE A 557 -65.59 0.99 -10.28
C PHE A 557 -64.25 0.30 -10.51
N LEU A 558 -64.26 -0.88 -11.13
CA LEU A 558 -63.04 -1.64 -11.42
C LEU A 558 -62.12 -0.87 -12.38
N ILE A 559 -62.66 -0.33 -13.48
CA ILE A 559 -61.90 0.47 -14.45
C ILE A 559 -61.27 1.69 -13.77
N LYS A 560 -62.03 2.43 -12.96
CA LYS A 560 -61.54 3.62 -12.24
C LYS A 560 -60.35 3.27 -11.34
N HIS A 561 -60.48 2.27 -10.48
CA HIS A 561 -59.46 1.96 -9.47
C HIS A 561 -58.22 1.28 -10.07
N LEU A 562 -58.36 0.47 -11.12
CA LEU A 562 -57.21 -0.09 -11.83
C LEU A 562 -56.43 0.98 -12.62
N LEU A 563 -57.12 1.98 -13.18
CA LEU A 563 -56.47 3.13 -13.83
C LEU A 563 -55.66 3.96 -12.83
N ILE A 564 -56.24 4.25 -11.65
CA ILE A 564 -55.53 4.97 -10.58
C ILE A 564 -54.31 4.16 -10.13
N LEU A 565 -54.47 2.85 -9.89
CA LEU A 565 -53.36 1.98 -9.51
C LEU A 565 -52.24 2.01 -10.56
N ARG A 566 -52.58 1.92 -11.85
CA ARG A 566 -51.61 1.98 -12.96
C ARG A 566 -50.86 3.31 -13.00
N GLU A 567 -51.57 4.43 -12.87
CA GLU A 567 -50.97 5.76 -12.93
C GLU A 567 -50.02 6.02 -11.75
N GLN A 568 -50.42 5.61 -10.55
CA GLN A 568 -49.61 5.78 -9.34
C GLN A 568 -48.39 4.85 -9.36
N ILE A 569 -48.52 3.61 -9.87
CA ILE A 569 -47.39 2.70 -10.07
C ILE A 569 -46.40 3.26 -11.10
N ALA A 570 -46.89 3.90 -12.16
CA ALA A 570 -46.03 4.49 -13.19
C ALA A 570 -45.17 5.66 -12.69
N SER A 571 -45.50 6.25 -11.54
CA SER A 571 -44.69 7.30 -10.90
C SER A 571 -43.45 6.76 -10.17
N PHE A 572 -43.39 5.45 -9.91
CA PHE A 572 -42.21 4.80 -9.36
C PHE A 572 -41.30 4.33 -10.51
N ASP A 573 -40.09 4.91 -10.61
CA ASP A 573 -39.10 4.73 -11.69
C ASP A 573 -38.40 3.34 -11.70
N PHE A 574 -39.11 2.23 -11.44
CA PHE A 574 -38.54 0.88 -11.45
C PHE A 574 -39.34 -0.12 -12.28
N GLU A 575 -38.63 -1.06 -12.91
CA GLU A 575 -39.22 -2.21 -13.61
C GLU A 575 -39.83 -3.18 -12.57
N PHE A 576 -41.17 -3.21 -12.47
CA PHE A 576 -41.96 -4.11 -11.60
C PHE A 576 -41.93 -5.56 -12.10
N SER A 577 -40.74 -6.07 -12.40
CA SER A 577 -40.55 -7.38 -12.96
C SER A 577 -39.65 -8.20 -12.05
N VAL A 578 -40.24 -9.20 -11.40
CA VAL A 578 -39.48 -10.20 -10.66
C VAL A 578 -39.33 -11.42 -11.55
N THR A 579 -38.10 -11.90 -11.70
CA THR A 579 -37.81 -13.15 -12.39
C THR A 579 -38.14 -14.31 -11.45
N HIS A 580 -39.34 -14.85 -11.59
CA HIS A 580 -39.68 -16.12 -10.94
C HIS A 580 -38.94 -17.24 -11.66
N LYS A 581 -38.06 -17.93 -10.93
CA LYS A 581 -37.41 -19.17 -11.39
C LYS A 581 -38.35 -20.32 -11.10
N GLU A 582 -39.23 -20.62 -12.04
CA GLU A 582 -40.04 -21.82 -11.97
C GLU A 582 -39.34 -22.98 -12.69
N LEU A 583 -39.51 -24.18 -12.14
CA LEU A 583 -39.06 -25.41 -12.79
C LEU A 583 -40.16 -25.85 -13.74
N ASP A 584 -39.92 -25.76 -15.04
CA ASP A 584 -40.88 -26.19 -16.06
C ASP A 584 -40.79 -27.70 -16.28
N PHE A 585 -41.89 -28.40 -15.93
CA PHE A 585 -42.05 -29.85 -16.11
C PHE A 585 -42.83 -30.21 -17.39
N SER A 586 -43.25 -29.24 -18.21
CA SER A 586 -44.09 -29.46 -19.39
C SER A 586 -43.43 -30.38 -20.40
N HIS A 587 -42.12 -30.19 -20.62
CA HIS A 587 -41.31 -31.05 -21.48
C HIS A 587 -41.14 -32.47 -20.91
N LEU A 588 -41.15 -32.63 -19.58
CA LEU A 588 -41.08 -33.93 -18.91
C LEU A 588 -42.37 -34.72 -19.09
N LEU A 589 -43.51 -34.05 -19.00
CA LEU A 589 -44.82 -34.65 -19.26
C LEU A 589 -44.97 -35.05 -20.73
N GLU A 590 -44.47 -34.25 -21.66
CA GLU A 590 -44.51 -34.59 -23.09
C GLU A 590 -43.57 -35.75 -23.44
N HIS A 591 -42.38 -35.81 -22.82
CA HIS A 591 -41.46 -36.93 -22.94
C HIS A 591 -42.00 -38.22 -22.31
N LEU A 592 -42.61 -38.15 -21.13
CA LEU A 592 -43.32 -39.27 -20.51
C LEU A 592 -44.49 -39.74 -21.38
N ARG A 593 -45.23 -38.81 -21.99
CA ARG A 593 -46.35 -39.14 -22.89
C ARG A 593 -45.87 -39.80 -24.20
N ARG A 594 -44.71 -39.42 -24.74
CA ARG A 594 -44.07 -40.11 -25.89
C ARG A 594 -43.55 -41.50 -25.54
N ILE A 595 -43.00 -41.65 -24.33
CA ILE A 595 -42.57 -42.94 -23.79
C ILE A 595 -43.77 -43.88 -23.59
N LEU A 596 -44.86 -43.40 -22.98
CA LEU A 596 -46.10 -44.16 -22.78
C LEU A 596 -46.81 -44.51 -24.10
N ARG A 597 -46.63 -43.69 -25.14
CA ARG A 597 -47.08 -43.99 -26.52
C ARG A 597 -46.14 -44.91 -27.29
N GLY A 598 -45.07 -45.43 -26.67
CA GLY A 598 -44.13 -46.38 -27.27
C GLY A 598 -43.23 -45.79 -28.36
N GLN A 599 -43.18 -44.46 -28.50
CA GLN A 599 -42.39 -43.76 -29.52
C GLN A 599 -40.95 -43.47 -29.07
N ALA A 600 -40.60 -43.80 -27.82
CA ALA A 600 -39.26 -43.67 -27.25
C ALA A 600 -38.99 -44.83 -26.28
N SER A 601 -37.81 -45.46 -26.39
CA SER A 601 -37.38 -46.56 -25.53
C SER A 601 -36.95 -46.03 -24.15
N LEU A 602 -37.43 -46.64 -23.08
CA LEU A 602 -37.04 -46.33 -21.69
C LEU A 602 -35.63 -46.82 -21.31
N PHE A 603 -35.06 -47.72 -22.12
CA PHE A 603 -33.89 -48.52 -21.72
C PHE A 603 -32.72 -48.47 -22.71
N ASP A 604 -32.71 -47.53 -23.66
CA ASP A 604 -31.49 -47.25 -24.43
C ASP A 604 -30.47 -46.49 -23.56
N TRP A 605 -29.80 -47.26 -22.69
CA TRP A 605 -28.64 -46.84 -21.92
C TRP A 605 -27.45 -46.70 -22.87
N SER A 606 -27.48 -45.68 -23.74
CA SER A 606 -26.29 -45.21 -24.46
C SER A 606 -25.59 -44.15 -23.61
N ARG A 607 -24.28 -44.30 -23.44
CA ARG A 607 -23.42 -43.43 -22.60
C ARG A 607 -23.41 -41.95 -22.99
N SER A 608 -24.03 -41.55 -24.10
CA SER A 608 -24.07 -40.15 -24.58
C SER A 608 -25.36 -39.38 -24.23
N THR A 609 -26.42 -40.04 -23.74
CA THR A 609 -27.70 -39.40 -23.41
C THR A 609 -28.14 -39.85 -22.03
N SER A 610 -27.57 -39.24 -20.99
CA SER A 610 -27.98 -39.49 -19.62
C SER A 610 -29.44 -39.07 -19.44
N LEU A 611 -30.27 -39.98 -18.93
CA LEU A 611 -31.64 -39.71 -18.48
C LEU A 611 -31.69 -38.51 -17.53
N ALA A 612 -30.61 -38.26 -16.78
CA ALA A 612 -30.46 -37.06 -15.97
C ALA A 612 -30.56 -35.76 -16.78
N ARG A 613 -30.08 -35.69 -18.03
CA ARG A 613 -30.12 -34.48 -18.86
C ARG A 613 -31.45 -34.31 -19.61
N THR A 614 -32.14 -35.41 -19.93
CA THR A 614 -33.48 -35.39 -20.55
C THR A 614 -34.62 -35.27 -19.54
N LEU A 615 -34.39 -35.68 -18.29
CA LEU A 615 -35.34 -35.55 -17.17
C LEU A 615 -35.01 -34.39 -16.21
N SER A 616 -33.99 -33.58 -16.50
CA SER A 616 -33.72 -32.36 -15.73
C SER A 616 -34.81 -31.32 -16.02
N PRO A 617 -35.50 -30.78 -15.00
CA PRO A 617 -36.42 -29.68 -15.19
C PRO A 617 -35.68 -28.47 -15.75
N ARG A 618 -36.25 -27.83 -16.78
CA ARG A 618 -35.68 -26.59 -17.31
C ARG A 618 -36.07 -25.46 -16.36
N VAL A 619 -35.11 -24.65 -15.97
CA VAL A 619 -35.40 -23.41 -15.23
C VAL A 619 -36.00 -22.45 -16.25
N LEU A 620 -37.30 -22.22 -16.16
CA LEU A 620 -37.98 -21.18 -16.90
C LEU A 620 -37.93 -19.92 -16.04
N GLU A 621 -37.17 -18.94 -16.49
CA GLU A 621 -37.20 -17.60 -15.90
C GLU A 621 -38.43 -16.88 -16.47
N SER A 622 -39.55 -16.96 -15.76
CA SER A 622 -40.76 -16.19 -16.10
C SER A 622 -40.63 -14.82 -15.45
N GLN A 623 -40.45 -13.79 -16.27
CA GLN A 623 -40.48 -12.41 -15.82
C GLN A 623 -41.95 -11.98 -15.76
N ILE A 624 -42.55 -12.06 -14.56
CA ILE A 624 -43.92 -11.59 -14.34
C ILE A 624 -43.84 -10.09 -14.07
N ASP A 625 -44.29 -9.31 -15.04
CA ASP A 625 -44.41 -7.86 -14.89
C ASP A 625 -45.81 -7.55 -14.33
N ALA A 626 -45.86 -7.06 -13.09
CA ALA A 626 -47.10 -6.68 -12.41
C ALA A 626 -47.87 -5.63 -13.22
N LYS A 627 -47.15 -4.73 -13.92
CA LYS A 627 -47.74 -3.71 -14.80
C LYS A 627 -48.42 -4.35 -16.00
N LYS A 628 -47.79 -5.36 -16.61
CA LYS A 628 -48.35 -6.07 -17.77
C LYS A 628 -49.60 -6.87 -17.40
N GLU A 629 -49.60 -7.53 -16.24
CA GLU A 629 -50.79 -8.25 -15.77
C GLU A 629 -51.92 -7.29 -15.37
N LEU A 630 -51.58 -6.14 -14.77
CA LEU A 630 -52.54 -5.06 -14.50
C LEU A 630 -53.15 -4.52 -15.81
N GLU A 631 -52.35 -4.26 -16.84
CA GLU A 631 -52.82 -3.80 -18.15
C GLU A 631 -53.69 -4.83 -18.86
N LYS A 632 -53.36 -6.12 -18.76
CA LYS A 632 -54.17 -7.22 -19.27
C LYS A 632 -55.53 -7.29 -18.57
N ASN A 633 -55.56 -7.20 -17.23
CA ASN A 633 -56.79 -7.17 -16.44
C ASN A 633 -57.65 -5.94 -16.76
N LEU A 634 -57.03 -4.77 -16.89
CA LEU A 634 -57.72 -3.55 -17.30
C LEU A 634 -58.32 -3.69 -18.70
N LYS A 635 -57.56 -4.20 -19.68
CA LYS A 635 -58.04 -4.41 -21.04
C LYS A 635 -59.23 -5.37 -21.10
N SER A 636 -59.14 -6.52 -20.42
CA SER A 636 -60.25 -7.48 -20.32
C SER A 636 -61.50 -6.84 -19.72
N THR A 637 -61.36 -6.07 -18.65
CA THR A 637 -62.49 -5.37 -18.00
C THR A 637 -63.11 -4.32 -18.93
N CYS A 638 -62.29 -3.56 -19.66
CA CYS A 638 -62.77 -2.59 -20.64
C CYS A 638 -63.51 -3.27 -21.80
N GLU A 639 -63.01 -4.40 -22.31
CA GLU A 639 -63.68 -5.18 -23.36
C GLU A 639 -65.02 -5.75 -22.86
N GLU A 640 -65.07 -6.30 -21.64
CA GLU A 640 -66.31 -6.76 -21.00
C GLU A 640 -67.33 -5.64 -20.82
N PHE A 641 -66.89 -4.43 -20.46
CA PHE A 641 -67.75 -3.25 -20.35
C PHE A 641 -68.26 -2.79 -21.72
N ILE A 642 -67.39 -2.72 -22.73
CA ILE A 642 -67.78 -2.35 -24.10
C ILE A 642 -68.83 -3.33 -24.64
N MET A 643 -68.61 -4.64 -24.41
CA MET A 643 -69.55 -5.68 -24.81
C MET A 643 -70.87 -5.62 -24.03
N SER A 644 -70.85 -5.33 -22.72
CA SER A 644 -72.07 -5.21 -21.92
C SER A 644 -72.94 -4.03 -22.38
N VAL A 645 -72.32 -2.89 -22.66
CA VAL A 645 -73.03 -1.70 -23.18
C VAL A 645 -73.51 -1.93 -24.62
N THR A 646 -72.68 -2.53 -25.48
CA THR A 646 -73.09 -2.86 -26.87
C THR A 646 -74.29 -3.80 -26.86
N LYS A 647 -74.29 -4.82 -25.98
CA LYS A 647 -75.42 -5.73 -25.82
C LYS A 647 -76.66 -5.00 -25.32
N LEU A 648 -76.54 -4.13 -24.32
CA LEU A 648 -77.69 -3.36 -23.81
C LEU A 648 -78.41 -2.56 -24.91
N VAL A 649 -77.66 -2.02 -25.87
CA VAL A 649 -78.23 -1.17 -26.94
C VAL A 649 -78.66 -1.97 -28.17
N VAL A 650 -77.92 -3.01 -28.55
CA VAL A 650 -78.02 -3.61 -29.89
C VAL A 650 -78.36 -5.11 -29.89
N ASP A 651 -78.51 -5.74 -28.72
CA ASP A 651 -78.89 -7.17 -28.61
C ASP A 651 -80.16 -7.55 -29.40
N PRO A 652 -81.22 -6.71 -29.45
CA PRO A 652 -82.36 -7.00 -30.31
C PRO A 652 -81.95 -7.15 -31.78
N MET A 653 -81.14 -6.25 -32.32
CA MET A 653 -80.65 -6.32 -33.71
C MET A 653 -79.73 -7.52 -33.93
N LEU A 654 -78.76 -7.73 -33.03
CA LEU A 654 -77.81 -8.85 -33.15
C LEU A 654 -78.52 -10.20 -33.06
N SER A 655 -79.52 -10.34 -32.19
CA SER A 655 -80.34 -11.55 -32.09
C SER A 655 -81.18 -11.80 -33.34
N PHE A 656 -81.64 -10.74 -34.02
CA PHE A 656 -82.37 -10.83 -35.28
C PHE A 656 -81.44 -11.21 -36.43
N VAL A 657 -80.30 -10.52 -36.56
CA VAL A 657 -79.26 -10.80 -37.56
C VAL A 657 -78.82 -12.26 -37.46
N THR A 658 -78.47 -12.73 -36.26
CA THR A 658 -78.04 -14.13 -36.04
C THR A 658 -79.14 -15.15 -36.36
N LYS A 659 -80.41 -14.87 -36.02
CA LYS A 659 -81.53 -15.73 -36.38
C LYS A 659 -81.74 -15.79 -37.89
N VAL A 660 -81.73 -14.66 -38.59
CA VAL A 660 -81.91 -14.59 -40.05
C VAL A 660 -80.75 -15.27 -40.78
N THR A 661 -79.51 -14.98 -40.40
CA THR A 661 -78.33 -15.61 -41.01
C THR A 661 -78.25 -17.10 -40.72
N SER A 662 -78.64 -17.57 -39.53
CA SER A 662 -78.69 -19.02 -39.23
C SER A 662 -79.71 -19.76 -40.10
N VAL A 663 -80.83 -19.10 -40.41
CA VAL A 663 -81.88 -19.63 -41.30
C VAL A 663 -81.40 -19.61 -42.75
N GLU A 664 -80.74 -18.53 -43.20
CA GLU A 664 -80.17 -18.43 -44.55
C GLU A 664 -79.08 -19.50 -44.79
N VAL A 665 -78.23 -19.75 -43.80
CA VAL A 665 -77.22 -20.82 -43.83
C VAL A 665 -77.86 -22.22 -43.80
N ALA A 666 -78.93 -22.40 -43.03
CA ALA A 666 -79.69 -23.65 -43.04
C ALA A 666 -80.39 -23.90 -44.39
N LEU A 667 -80.95 -22.86 -45.02
CA LEU A 667 -81.61 -22.94 -46.33
C LEU A 667 -80.62 -23.17 -47.48
N SER A 668 -79.43 -22.57 -47.42
CA SER A 668 -78.36 -22.83 -48.39
C SER A 668 -77.77 -24.25 -48.28
N SER A 669 -77.78 -24.83 -47.08
CA SER A 669 -77.36 -26.23 -46.85
C SER A 669 -78.36 -27.27 -47.39
N ILE A 670 -79.66 -26.92 -47.47
CA ILE A 670 -80.73 -27.79 -47.98
C ILE A 670 -80.77 -27.81 -49.53
N ASN A 671 -80.20 -26.80 -50.20
CA ASN A 671 -80.26 -26.64 -51.66
C ASN A 671 -79.29 -27.51 -52.48
N GLN A 672 -78.59 -28.50 -51.89
CA GLN A 672 -77.70 -29.40 -52.65
C GLN A 672 -78.37 -30.69 -53.17
N GLU A 673 -79.60 -31.04 -52.75
CA GLU A 673 -80.29 -32.22 -53.28
C GLU A 673 -81.71 -31.89 -53.79
N GLN A 674 -81.77 -31.64 -55.12
CA GLN A 674 -82.93 -31.67 -56.02
C GLN A 674 -83.88 -30.44 -56.10
N LYS A 675 -84.34 -30.19 -57.33
CA LYS A 675 -84.94 -28.96 -57.89
C LYS A 675 -86.47 -29.13 -58.07
N PRO A 676 -87.21 -28.11 -58.54
CA PRO A 676 -88.14 -27.27 -57.78
C PRO A 676 -89.63 -27.57 -58.09
N ASP A 677 -90.52 -27.40 -57.12
CA ASP A 677 -91.87 -26.84 -57.33
C ASP A 677 -92.61 -26.69 -55.98
N SER A 678 -93.19 -25.50 -55.79
CA SER A 678 -94.07 -25.03 -54.68
C SER A 678 -93.46 -23.96 -53.74
N VAL A 679 -93.65 -22.70 -54.14
CA VAL A 679 -94.27 -21.53 -53.45
C VAL A 679 -94.18 -21.34 -51.91
N LEU A 680 -93.55 -22.18 -51.10
CA LEU A 680 -93.28 -21.90 -49.69
C LEU A 680 -91.80 -22.12 -49.35
N ALA A 681 -91.03 -21.03 -49.31
CA ALA A 681 -89.97 -20.73 -48.33
C ALA A 681 -89.05 -19.62 -48.86
N LYS A 682 -89.61 -18.43 -49.10
CA LYS A 682 -88.82 -17.20 -48.89
C LYS A 682 -88.65 -17.03 -47.37
N PRO A 683 -87.55 -16.46 -46.86
CA PRO A 683 -87.40 -16.12 -45.44
C PRO A 683 -88.43 -15.08 -44.94
N LYS A 684 -89.38 -14.66 -45.78
CA LYS A 684 -90.56 -13.85 -45.45
C LYS A 684 -91.58 -14.53 -44.51
N ASN A 685 -91.52 -15.85 -44.32
CA ASN A 685 -92.53 -16.61 -43.54
C ASN A 685 -92.07 -17.06 -42.14
N LEU A 686 -90.95 -16.55 -41.61
CA LEU A 686 -90.73 -16.65 -40.17
C LEU A 686 -91.60 -15.62 -39.44
N ALA A 687 -92.29 -16.03 -38.38
CA ALA A 687 -93.06 -15.13 -37.49
C ALA A 687 -92.21 -13.99 -36.87
N SER A 688 -90.89 -14.05 -37.01
CA SER A 688 -89.92 -13.03 -36.59
C SER A 688 -89.44 -12.10 -37.70
N ALA A 689 -89.82 -12.31 -38.97
CA ALA A 689 -89.31 -11.58 -40.15
C ALA A 689 -90.39 -10.80 -40.92
N THR A 690 -91.54 -10.53 -40.30
CA THR A 690 -92.54 -9.59 -40.83
C THR A 690 -92.02 -8.15 -40.74
N PRO A 691 -92.25 -7.29 -41.75
CA PRO A 691 -91.74 -5.92 -41.80
C PRO A 691 -92.13 -5.08 -40.57
N ASP A 692 -93.30 -5.33 -39.97
CA ASP A 692 -93.76 -4.66 -38.75
C ASP A 692 -92.92 -5.00 -37.52
N ARG A 693 -92.41 -6.23 -37.41
CA ARG A 693 -91.52 -6.66 -36.30
C ARG A 693 -90.10 -6.13 -36.47
N VAL A 694 -89.66 -5.95 -37.71
CA VAL A 694 -88.38 -5.28 -38.01
C VAL A 694 -88.48 -3.79 -37.68
N ALA A 695 -89.60 -3.14 -38.00
CA ALA A 695 -89.87 -1.75 -37.64
C ALA A 695 -89.92 -1.57 -36.11
N GLU A 696 -90.61 -2.45 -35.39
CA GLU A 696 -90.65 -2.46 -33.91
C GLU A 696 -89.26 -2.67 -33.30
N LEU A 697 -88.44 -3.52 -33.91
CA LEU A 697 -87.06 -3.78 -33.48
C LEU A 697 -86.15 -2.57 -33.69
N VAL A 698 -86.23 -1.91 -34.86
CA VAL A 698 -85.49 -0.67 -35.13
C VAL A 698 -85.96 0.46 -34.20
N GLN A 699 -87.26 0.54 -33.90
CA GLN A 699 -87.80 1.51 -32.96
C GLN A 699 -87.35 1.24 -31.51
N THR A 700 -87.33 -0.03 -31.09
CA THR A 700 -86.84 -0.43 -29.76
C THR A 700 -85.36 -0.08 -29.58
N VAL A 701 -84.55 -0.28 -30.62
CA VAL A 701 -83.12 0.09 -30.59
C VAL A 701 -82.95 1.60 -30.64
N GLY A 702 -83.72 2.32 -31.43
CA GLY A 702 -83.74 3.79 -31.44
C GLY A 702 -84.08 4.39 -30.08
N ILE A 703 -85.06 3.82 -29.38
CA ILE A 703 -85.42 4.20 -28.00
C ILE A 703 -84.26 3.88 -27.03
N SER A 704 -83.63 2.71 -27.18
CA SER A 704 -82.49 2.31 -26.34
C SER A 704 -81.28 3.24 -26.53
N ILE A 705 -81.02 3.69 -27.77
CA ILE A 705 -79.99 4.69 -28.07
C ILE A 705 -80.33 6.05 -27.43
N GLN A 706 -81.59 6.47 -27.43
CA GLN A 706 -82.00 7.77 -26.87
C GLN A 706 -82.12 7.78 -25.34
N GLN A 707 -82.42 6.64 -24.69
CA GLN A 707 -82.70 6.59 -23.26
C GLN A 707 -81.58 5.94 -22.44
N GLU A 708 -80.99 4.84 -22.90
CA GLU A 708 -80.00 4.08 -22.13
C GLU A 708 -78.58 4.60 -22.35
N LEU A 709 -78.23 4.99 -23.58
CA LEU A 709 -76.89 5.51 -23.88
C LEU A 709 -76.55 6.81 -23.12
N PRO A 710 -77.47 7.80 -22.97
CA PRO A 710 -77.17 8.97 -22.15
C PRO A 710 -77.01 8.66 -20.66
N LYS A 711 -77.72 7.66 -20.13
CA LYS A 711 -77.55 7.20 -18.73
C LYS A 711 -76.18 6.57 -18.52
N VAL A 712 -75.73 5.73 -19.46
CA VAL A 712 -74.37 5.16 -19.46
C VAL A 712 -73.34 6.27 -19.50
N MET A 713 -73.53 7.29 -20.35
CA MET A 713 -72.62 8.43 -20.44
C MET A 713 -72.59 9.28 -19.16
N ALA A 714 -73.73 9.48 -18.49
CA ALA A 714 -73.79 10.18 -17.21
C ALA A 714 -73.01 9.41 -16.12
N ARG A 715 -73.18 8.08 -16.06
CA ARG A 715 -72.42 7.21 -15.15
C ARG A 715 -70.93 7.18 -15.49
N MET A 716 -70.56 7.10 -16.77
CA MET A 716 -69.17 7.20 -17.20
C MET A 716 -68.54 8.55 -16.83
N LYS A 717 -69.28 9.67 -16.94
CA LYS A 717 -68.82 11.00 -16.51
C LYS A 717 -68.56 11.07 -15.00
N LEU A 718 -69.34 10.35 -14.21
CA LEU A 718 -69.25 10.32 -12.75
C LEU A 718 -68.04 9.48 -12.25
N TYR A 719 -67.80 8.31 -12.85
CA TYR A 719 -66.65 7.47 -12.46
C TYR A 719 -65.34 7.93 -13.10
N LEU A 720 -65.37 8.30 -14.38
CA LEU A 720 -64.19 8.69 -15.16
C LEU A 720 -64.16 10.20 -15.37
N GLN A 721 -63.35 10.89 -14.56
CA GLN A 721 -63.18 12.34 -14.64
C GLN A 721 -62.40 12.77 -15.91
N ASN A 722 -61.51 11.91 -16.42
CA ASN A 722 -60.69 12.22 -17.60
C ASN A 722 -61.50 12.08 -18.91
N PRO A 723 -61.66 13.16 -19.70
CA PRO A 723 -62.41 13.13 -20.95
C PRO A 723 -61.80 12.20 -22.01
N SER A 724 -60.47 12.10 -22.09
CA SER A 724 -59.77 11.27 -23.08
C SER A 724 -60.06 9.79 -22.87
N THR A 725 -60.05 9.32 -21.62
CA THR A 725 -60.38 7.93 -21.28
C THR A 725 -61.82 7.58 -21.65
N ARG A 726 -62.76 8.51 -21.44
CA ARG A 726 -64.17 8.33 -21.84
C ARG A 726 -64.30 8.18 -23.35
N THR A 727 -63.64 9.04 -24.13
CA THR A 727 -63.67 8.96 -25.59
C THR A 727 -63.07 7.65 -26.10
N ILE A 728 -61.97 7.18 -25.49
CA ILE A 728 -61.32 5.90 -25.84
C ILE A 728 -62.27 4.72 -25.61
N LEU A 729 -63.02 4.70 -24.50
CA LEU A 729 -63.98 3.63 -24.21
C LEU A 729 -65.26 3.72 -25.06
N PHE A 730 -65.71 4.93 -25.39
CA PHE A 730 -66.94 5.12 -26.16
C PHE A 730 -66.77 4.86 -27.65
N LYS A 731 -65.58 5.11 -28.23
CA LYS A 731 -65.34 4.94 -29.66
C LYS A 731 -65.62 3.49 -30.16
N PRO A 732 -65.14 2.42 -29.49
CA PRO A 732 -65.53 1.05 -29.84
C PRO A 732 -67.03 0.78 -29.75
N ILE A 733 -67.70 1.32 -28.73
CA ILE A 733 -69.16 1.19 -28.56
C ILE A 733 -69.88 1.82 -29.76
N LYS A 734 -69.47 3.04 -30.16
CA LYS A 734 -69.98 3.71 -31.36
C LYS A 734 -69.77 2.85 -32.61
N THR A 735 -68.56 2.32 -32.82
CA THR A 735 -68.24 1.47 -33.97
C THR A 735 -69.09 0.21 -34.01
N ASN A 736 -69.24 -0.49 -32.88
CA ASN A 736 -70.06 -1.71 -32.80
C ASN A 736 -71.55 -1.43 -33.09
N ILE A 737 -72.09 -0.32 -32.56
CA ILE A 737 -73.48 0.09 -32.84
C ILE A 737 -73.67 0.36 -34.33
N VAL A 738 -72.76 1.14 -34.94
CA VAL A 738 -72.82 1.45 -36.37
C VAL A 738 -72.70 0.19 -37.21
N GLU A 739 -71.77 -0.72 -36.88
CA GLU A 739 -71.58 -1.97 -37.61
C GLU A 739 -72.81 -2.87 -37.58
N ALA A 740 -73.47 -3.00 -36.42
CA ALA A 740 -74.71 -3.76 -36.32
C ALA A 740 -75.86 -3.15 -37.14
N HIS A 741 -75.95 -1.81 -37.21
CA HIS A 741 -76.90 -1.13 -38.10
C HIS A 741 -76.57 -1.34 -39.58
N VAL A 742 -75.28 -1.37 -39.95
CA VAL A 742 -74.81 -1.69 -41.31
C VAL A 742 -75.16 -3.13 -41.68
N GLN A 743 -74.93 -4.10 -40.78
CA GLN A 743 -75.26 -5.50 -40.98
C GLN A 743 -76.76 -5.69 -41.16
N LEU A 744 -77.60 -5.07 -40.32
CA LEU A 744 -79.06 -5.10 -40.51
C LEU A 744 -79.46 -4.47 -41.84
N GLN A 745 -78.89 -3.32 -42.20
CA GLN A 745 -79.21 -2.67 -43.47
C GLN A 745 -78.78 -3.50 -44.69
N SER A 746 -77.67 -4.25 -44.60
CA SER A 746 -77.24 -5.17 -45.65
C SER A 746 -78.21 -6.35 -45.84
N LEU A 747 -78.69 -6.93 -44.73
CA LEU A 747 -79.70 -8.01 -44.76
C LEU A 747 -81.06 -7.52 -45.24
N LEU A 748 -81.43 -6.28 -44.90
CA LEU A 748 -82.68 -5.69 -45.38
C LEU A 748 -82.63 -5.40 -46.89
N LYS A 749 -81.47 -5.02 -47.42
CA LYS A 749 -81.25 -4.82 -48.87
C LYS A 749 -81.28 -6.12 -49.67
N SER A 750 -80.90 -7.26 -49.07
CA SER A 750 -80.92 -8.56 -49.75
C SER A 750 -82.31 -9.21 -49.75
N GLU A 751 -83.12 -8.97 -48.72
CA GLU A 751 -84.37 -9.74 -48.48
C GLU A 751 -85.69 -8.96 -48.71
N TYR A 752 -85.68 -7.61 -48.71
CA TYR A 752 -86.90 -6.77 -48.77
C TYR A 752 -86.94 -5.82 -49.97
N SER A 753 -88.15 -5.46 -50.42
CA SER A 753 -88.33 -4.51 -51.54
C SER A 753 -88.10 -3.05 -51.10
N ALA A 754 -87.82 -2.15 -52.05
CA ALA A 754 -87.55 -0.74 -51.77
C ALA A 754 -88.72 0.01 -51.10
N GLU A 755 -89.95 -0.50 -51.23
CA GLU A 755 -91.16 0.04 -50.57
C GLU A 755 -91.29 -0.46 -49.13
N GLU A 756 -90.95 -1.73 -48.87
CA GLU A 756 -90.91 -2.33 -47.53
C GLU A 756 -89.82 -1.66 -46.65
N MET A 757 -88.68 -1.25 -47.24
CA MET A 757 -87.62 -0.51 -46.55
C MET A 757 -88.04 0.89 -46.04
N LYS A 758 -88.96 1.58 -46.73
CA LYS A 758 -89.46 2.90 -46.27
C LYS A 758 -90.36 2.78 -45.05
N ASN A 759 -91.11 1.68 -44.93
CA ASN A 759 -92.00 1.41 -43.80
C ASN A 759 -91.24 1.00 -42.53
N VAL A 760 -90.00 0.51 -42.65
CA VAL A 760 -89.17 0.05 -41.52
C VAL A 760 -88.46 1.21 -40.77
N GLY A 761 -88.40 2.42 -41.35
CA GLY A 761 -87.95 3.62 -40.64
C GLY A 761 -86.48 3.58 -40.17
N ILE A 762 -85.56 3.07 -41.00
CA ILE A 762 -84.13 3.02 -40.67
C ILE A 762 -83.55 4.44 -40.61
N VAL A 763 -82.92 4.80 -39.50
CA VAL A 763 -82.21 6.07 -39.33
C VAL A 763 -81.06 6.15 -40.35
N PRO A 764 -80.91 7.25 -41.12
CA PRO A 764 -79.78 7.44 -42.02
C PRO A 764 -78.45 7.33 -41.27
N MET A 765 -77.46 6.65 -41.85
CA MET A 765 -76.14 6.45 -41.23
C MET A 765 -75.44 7.76 -40.80
N GLN A 766 -75.74 8.88 -41.48
CA GLN A 766 -75.21 10.20 -41.16
C GLN A 766 -75.83 10.76 -39.87
N ASP A 767 -77.14 10.60 -39.70
CA ASP A 767 -77.88 11.09 -38.53
C ASP A 767 -77.58 10.24 -37.29
N LEU A 768 -77.39 8.93 -37.46
CA LEU A 768 -76.96 8.03 -36.38
C LEU A 768 -75.56 8.40 -35.87
N ASN A 769 -74.61 8.69 -36.77
CA ASN A 769 -73.28 9.13 -36.37
C ASN A 769 -73.32 10.49 -35.67
N ALA A 770 -74.12 11.45 -36.15
CA ALA A 770 -74.28 12.75 -35.52
C ALA A 770 -74.93 12.66 -34.12
N GLN A 771 -75.90 11.76 -33.92
CA GLN A 771 -76.50 11.48 -32.62
C GLN A 771 -75.54 10.81 -31.64
N LEU A 772 -74.63 9.96 -32.11
CA LEU A 772 -73.62 9.34 -31.27
C LEU A 772 -72.48 10.32 -30.94
N ASP A 773 -72.15 11.23 -31.86
CA ASP A 773 -71.13 12.27 -31.67
C ASP A 773 -71.58 13.37 -30.71
N SER A 774 -72.88 13.64 -30.60
CA SER A 774 -73.41 14.64 -29.65
C SER A 774 -73.40 14.18 -28.18
N LEU A 775 -73.12 12.90 -27.92
CA LEU A 775 -73.09 12.31 -26.58
C LEU A 775 -71.69 12.30 -25.94
N LEU A 776 -70.64 12.44 -26.76
CA LEU A 776 -69.23 12.59 -26.34
C LEU A 776 -69.01 13.96 -25.68
#